data_AF-A0A2N2LFL7-F1
#
_entry.id   AF-A0A2N2LFL7-F1
#
_cell.length_a   1.000
_cell.length_b   1.000
_cell.length_c   1.000
_cell.angle_alpha   90.00
_cell.angle_beta   90.00
_cell.angle_gamma   90.00
#
_symmetry.space_group_name_H-M   'P 1'
#
loop_
_entity.id
_entity.type
_entity.pdbx_description
1 polymer ?
#
loop_
_entity_poly.entity_id
_entity_poly.type
_entity_poly.pdbx_seq_one_letter_code
_entity_poly.pdbx_strand_id
1 'polypeptide(L)'
;MKKVCLAVLLTLIWLSCQATEFMIGAYAQYDLWNPGAGTNISTLKTKLLDGHFNAVKMSIKDQDLNGLGTALTVLGSDVKTILEDRYWDPSSGQVGIHSLTYGNYLKLEAEYMYRYIDDLTPPDDTLFTFIVDDLTTALDPTGLGDVYNYVFAHAPSCGKRRGPGNHSNQYTWECDEALGHKPGLALSNPRFRWRIPGHTYPRSIGYDLKFLPSDIKNNKLYFTVAMKYSDLTVGAEVATIKLKVLKGIASKHEFMDYTKDAANYIELDLHPVNPEVGTTIYNNKYSSVPRDADQDGNNLLFEYYIEFPSASSSDLLRKDGAGDFFLHINPEIYWHGNGRMELDYIVLEDEYHRQAGLSKSGSNVFTMLETRMNQILAQPNSDNIIYHYTKDEPFQGQFAMYDQVESYLENVYGSEDSPQLLTAINLEGARITKPNGNIYEHYLNFLAQAKPRAIAVDAYPLAEWGSTDLIRWNNDSDPLSVQKRIDRIVTKTYKSLAQAVRLNQDLSVRETEIIYIPQTFGEYVPDTANGVLQWRYFKPPRSMNKCLQLLPLCYSADGILDFALLAGTYPYGASPAQYYRLAPLMHGSHYTGIHAPEDDSAFEHLSVANQKIAVYGPYLSQQNWKDADCLMTSGGTEGVNLSPYFLQDLRVHDPHTSAPSGSAPTPYYNGYVQCGYYSDDQLSPSFMLVNRRAVFRTGGDNSVVQLPVDDSFIDADSQTVIFVPSLGAEAIFGSHIGLYDPFDGQIYRPEDTQIRIDINPGDGKLLEMCGTLPPDVSVNCVLSGKAVLEGKITIKPGINVTFTNATRIKKNASIYIGDGASLSLGDKVVVEEGVRIFVAPTGILSAECDWGQGSVIHVTEGMESN
;
A
#
# COMPACT_ATOMS: atom_id res chain seq x y z
N MET A 1 -9.71 -12.96 -45.33
CA MET A 1 -8.58 -13.35 -44.45
C MET A 1 -7.60 -12.20 -44.20
N LYS A 2 -6.92 -11.61 -45.20
CA LYS A 2 -5.95 -10.50 -44.97
C LYS A 2 -6.48 -9.30 -44.14
N LYS A 3 -7.75 -8.90 -44.31
CA LYS A 3 -8.37 -7.82 -43.53
C LYS A 3 -8.68 -8.20 -42.07
N VAL A 4 -8.93 -9.48 -41.79
CA VAL A 4 -9.21 -9.98 -40.44
C VAL A 4 -7.90 -10.16 -39.68
N CYS A 5 -6.84 -10.68 -40.32
CA CYS A 5 -5.50 -10.71 -39.73
C CYS A 5 -4.95 -9.31 -39.46
N LEU A 6 -5.15 -8.35 -40.37
CA LEU A 6 -4.72 -6.96 -40.14
C LEU A 6 -5.51 -6.30 -39.00
N ALA A 7 -6.81 -6.59 -38.88
CA ALA A 7 -7.64 -6.09 -37.78
C ALA A 7 -7.21 -6.69 -36.44
N VAL A 8 -6.93 -8.00 -36.38
CA VAL A 8 -6.41 -8.70 -35.19
C VAL A 8 -5.00 -8.22 -34.83
N LEU A 9 -4.14 -7.99 -35.83
CA LEU A 9 -2.80 -7.43 -35.61
C LEU A 9 -2.88 -5.99 -35.11
N LEU A 10 -3.79 -5.16 -35.65
CA LEU A 10 -4.04 -3.80 -35.18
C LEU A 10 -4.65 -3.80 -33.78
N THR A 11 -5.53 -4.75 -33.43
CA THR A 11 -6.05 -4.88 -32.05
C THR A 11 -4.99 -5.39 -31.09
N LEU A 12 -4.13 -6.32 -31.49
CA LEU A 12 -3.00 -6.78 -30.69
C LEU A 12 -1.94 -5.68 -30.50
N ILE A 13 -1.68 -4.87 -31.53
CA ILE A 13 -0.80 -3.69 -31.46
C ILE A 13 -1.45 -2.61 -30.60
N TRP A 14 -2.76 -2.38 -30.68
CA TRP A 14 -3.47 -1.46 -29.78
C TRP A 14 -3.46 -1.95 -28.32
N LEU A 15 -3.70 -3.25 -28.09
CA LEU A 15 -3.63 -3.86 -26.76
C LEU A 15 -2.21 -3.89 -26.19
N SER A 16 -1.16 -3.90 -27.04
CA SER A 16 0.24 -3.79 -26.59
C SER A 16 0.74 -2.34 -26.52
N CYS A 17 0.05 -1.38 -27.15
CA CYS A 17 0.26 0.07 -26.98
C CYS A 17 -0.51 0.66 -25.80
N GLN A 18 -1.33 -0.14 -25.09
CA GLN A 18 -2.05 0.28 -23.89
C GLN A 18 -1.59 -0.43 -22.61
N ALA A 19 -0.43 -1.09 -22.62
CA ALA A 19 0.23 -1.41 -21.35
C ALA A 19 0.69 -0.09 -20.73
N THR A 20 -0.01 0.36 -19.69
CA THR A 20 0.46 1.45 -18.83
C THR A 20 1.89 1.12 -18.40
N GLU A 21 2.82 2.06 -18.61
CA GLU A 21 4.19 1.86 -18.15
C GLU A 21 4.16 1.65 -16.63
N PHE A 22 4.86 0.62 -16.15
CA PHE A 22 4.99 0.38 -14.71
C PHE A 22 5.52 1.64 -14.03
N MET A 23 4.81 2.11 -13.01
CA MET A 23 5.14 3.39 -12.39
C MET A 23 6.40 3.25 -11.52
N ILE A 24 7.39 4.07 -11.82
CA ILE A 24 8.59 4.32 -11.01
C ILE A 24 8.57 5.81 -10.63
N GLY A 25 7.85 6.09 -9.56
CA GLY A 25 7.53 7.43 -9.10
C GLY A 25 8.49 7.96 -8.04
N ALA A 26 8.55 9.29 -7.95
CA ALA A 26 9.29 10.00 -6.92
C ALA A 26 8.40 11.00 -6.17
N TYR A 27 8.39 10.90 -4.84
CA TYR A 27 7.80 11.91 -3.98
C TYR A 27 8.81 13.03 -3.72
N ALA A 28 8.78 14.04 -4.60
CA ALA A 28 9.71 15.17 -4.58
C ALA A 28 9.26 16.33 -3.66
N GLN A 29 8.02 16.29 -3.13
CA GLN A 29 7.34 17.44 -2.49
C GLN A 29 7.58 18.75 -3.26
N TYR A 30 7.36 18.75 -4.58
CA TYR A 30 7.60 19.95 -5.39
C TYR A 30 6.39 20.89 -5.35
N ASP A 31 6.53 22.03 -4.67
CA ASP A 31 5.47 23.01 -4.48
C ASP A 31 5.44 24.02 -5.64
N LEU A 32 4.38 24.00 -6.45
CA LEU A 32 4.23 24.89 -7.60
C LEU A 32 3.71 26.30 -7.23
N TRP A 33 3.21 26.48 -6.01
CA TRP A 33 2.64 27.73 -5.48
C TRP A 33 3.65 28.70 -4.87
N ASN A 34 4.94 28.39 -4.90
CA ASN A 34 6.02 29.30 -4.45
C ASN A 34 6.81 29.79 -5.68
N PRO A 35 6.22 30.63 -6.55
CA PRO A 35 6.70 30.92 -7.90
C PRO A 35 7.77 32.02 -7.92
N GLY A 36 8.76 31.93 -7.03
CA GLY A 36 9.90 32.84 -7.09
C GLY A 36 10.76 32.53 -8.32
N ALA A 37 10.36 32.95 -9.52
CA ALA A 37 11.08 33.09 -10.80
C ALA A 37 12.24 32.12 -11.16
N GLY A 38 12.32 30.94 -10.54
CA GLY A 38 13.51 30.08 -10.55
C GLY A 38 13.25 28.61 -10.24
N THR A 39 11.99 28.16 -10.24
CA THR A 39 11.64 26.73 -10.16
C THR A 39 12.15 26.00 -11.39
N ASN A 40 13.21 25.21 -11.21
CA ASN A 40 13.91 24.54 -12.30
C ASN A 40 13.36 23.13 -12.55
N ILE A 41 12.12 23.07 -13.04
CA ILE A 41 11.43 21.81 -13.38
C ILE A 41 12.22 21.02 -14.44
N SER A 42 12.93 21.71 -15.34
CA SER A 42 13.78 21.06 -16.34
C SER A 42 14.91 20.26 -15.71
N THR A 43 15.61 20.82 -14.71
CA THR A 43 16.65 20.07 -13.97
C THR A 43 16.06 18.94 -13.14
N LEU A 44 14.87 19.13 -12.54
CA LEU A 44 14.16 18.03 -11.88
C LEU A 44 13.90 16.89 -12.87
N LYS A 45 13.31 17.18 -14.04
CA LYS A 45 13.08 16.19 -15.11
C LYS A 45 14.36 15.46 -15.48
N THR A 46 15.45 16.19 -15.73
CA THR A 46 16.75 15.56 -16.05
C THR A 46 17.17 14.60 -14.96
N LYS A 47 17.08 14.99 -13.68
CA LYS A 47 17.46 14.13 -12.55
C LYS A 47 16.53 12.93 -12.38
N LEU A 48 15.24 13.08 -12.63
CA LEU A 48 14.30 11.95 -12.64
C LEU A 48 14.68 10.93 -13.71
N LEU A 49 14.94 11.39 -14.94
CA LEU A 49 15.34 10.53 -16.05
C LEU A 49 16.72 9.88 -15.84
N ASP A 50 17.68 10.61 -15.27
CA ASP A 50 18.98 10.06 -14.85
C ASP A 50 18.79 8.89 -13.86
N GLY A 51 17.79 9.01 -12.98
CA GLY A 51 17.42 8.00 -11.99
C GLY A 51 16.44 6.93 -12.48
N HIS A 52 16.07 6.95 -13.77
CA HIS A 52 15.05 6.09 -14.37
C HIS A 52 13.67 6.19 -13.70
N PHE A 53 13.33 7.34 -13.13
CA PHE A 53 11.98 7.66 -12.68
C PHE A 53 11.13 8.15 -13.86
N ASN A 54 9.90 7.64 -13.96
CA ASN A 54 8.93 8.04 -14.97
C ASN A 54 7.69 8.73 -14.37
N ALA A 55 7.66 8.98 -13.05
CA ALA A 55 6.62 9.77 -12.42
C ALA A 55 7.14 10.65 -11.27
N VAL A 56 6.45 11.75 -10.98
CA VAL A 56 6.78 12.64 -9.87
C VAL A 56 5.54 13.25 -9.21
N LYS A 57 5.57 13.36 -7.89
CA LYS A 57 4.53 14.05 -7.12
C LYS A 57 4.76 15.56 -7.05
N MET A 58 3.73 16.33 -7.39
CA MET A 58 3.71 17.80 -7.32
C MET A 58 2.48 18.29 -6.56
N SER A 59 2.57 19.49 -6.01
CA SER A 59 1.50 20.07 -5.20
C SER A 59 1.09 21.46 -5.71
N ILE A 60 -0.23 21.70 -5.75
CA ILE A 60 -0.85 23.00 -6.03
C ILE A 60 -1.77 23.41 -4.87
N LYS A 61 -1.92 24.71 -4.64
CA LYS A 61 -2.83 25.29 -3.61
C LYS A 61 -3.44 26.62 -4.03
N ASP A 62 -2.97 27.19 -5.13
CA ASP A 62 -3.41 28.49 -5.63
C ASP A 62 -4.52 28.31 -6.67
N GLN A 63 -5.29 29.37 -6.85
CA GLN A 63 -6.34 29.42 -7.86
C GLN A 63 -5.73 29.39 -9.27
N ASP A 64 -4.63 30.12 -9.48
CA ASP A 64 -3.90 30.14 -10.75
C ASP A 64 -3.14 28.83 -10.98
N LEU A 65 -3.34 28.23 -12.15
CA LEU A 65 -2.75 26.97 -12.59
C LEU A 65 -1.59 27.13 -13.58
N ASN A 66 -1.13 28.36 -13.87
CA ASN A 66 -0.01 28.61 -14.79
C ASN A 66 1.26 27.82 -14.43
N GLY A 67 1.56 27.67 -13.14
CA GLY A 67 2.68 26.86 -12.65
C GLY A 67 2.52 25.38 -13.00
N LEU A 68 1.30 24.84 -12.89
CA LEU A 68 0.97 23.46 -13.28
C LEU A 68 1.10 23.28 -14.80
N GLY A 69 0.49 24.16 -15.60
CA GLY A 69 0.61 24.07 -17.07
C GLY A 69 2.05 24.13 -17.56
N THR A 70 2.89 24.97 -16.94
CA THR A 70 4.34 25.03 -17.23
C THR A 70 5.04 23.71 -16.84
N ALA A 71 4.74 23.17 -15.67
CA ALA A 71 5.29 21.91 -15.20
C ALA A 71 4.96 20.76 -16.16
N LEU A 72 3.68 20.57 -16.47
CA LEU A 72 3.19 19.51 -17.37
C LEU A 72 3.79 19.64 -18.79
N THR A 73 3.99 20.87 -19.26
CA THR A 73 4.66 21.12 -20.55
C THR A 73 6.13 20.69 -20.52
N VAL A 74 6.86 21.01 -19.45
CA VAL A 74 8.28 20.67 -19.32
C VAL A 74 8.49 19.17 -19.13
N LEU A 75 7.68 18.53 -18.28
CA LEU A 75 7.71 17.09 -18.04
C LEU A 75 7.38 16.32 -19.32
N GLY A 76 6.36 16.75 -20.06
CA GLY A 76 5.92 16.07 -21.28
C GLY A 76 5.54 14.61 -21.02
N SER A 77 5.57 13.78 -22.06
CA SER A 77 5.23 12.35 -21.93
C SER A 77 6.25 11.52 -21.15
N ASP A 78 7.46 12.04 -20.95
CA ASP A 78 8.59 11.29 -20.37
C ASP A 78 8.46 11.08 -18.85
N VAL A 79 7.75 11.99 -18.17
CA VAL A 79 7.57 11.93 -16.71
C VAL A 79 6.12 12.29 -16.37
N LYS A 80 5.38 11.32 -15.85
CA LYS A 80 4.01 11.46 -15.39
C LYS A 80 3.92 12.22 -14.07
N THR A 81 2.74 12.76 -13.78
CA THR A 81 2.49 13.59 -12.61
C THR A 81 1.49 12.92 -11.66
N ILE A 82 1.85 12.89 -10.39
CA ILE A 82 0.94 12.62 -9.27
C ILE A 82 0.60 13.99 -8.67
N LEU A 83 -0.64 14.45 -8.83
CA LEU A 83 -1.03 15.81 -8.45
C LEU A 83 -1.72 15.83 -7.09
N GLU A 84 -1.18 16.58 -6.15
CA GLU A 84 -1.87 16.91 -4.89
C GLU A 84 -2.49 18.32 -4.98
N ASP A 85 -3.81 18.39 -5.14
CA ASP A 85 -4.55 19.66 -5.20
C ASP A 85 -5.11 20.06 -3.83
N ARG A 86 -4.37 20.90 -3.13
CA ARG A 86 -4.72 21.44 -1.80
C ARG A 86 -5.59 22.69 -1.86
N TYR A 87 -6.09 23.09 -3.03
CA TYR A 87 -6.90 24.30 -3.16
C TYR A 87 -8.17 24.21 -2.29
N TRP A 88 -8.50 25.31 -1.61
CA TRP A 88 -9.72 25.38 -0.82
C TRP A 88 -10.25 26.81 -0.76
N ASP A 89 -11.24 27.11 -1.60
CA ASP A 89 -12.02 28.35 -1.49
C ASP A 89 -13.46 28.12 -1.97
N PRO A 90 -14.33 27.58 -1.10
CA PRO A 90 -15.74 27.40 -1.41
C PRO A 90 -16.46 28.68 -1.84
N SER A 91 -15.98 29.86 -1.41
CA SER A 91 -16.57 31.15 -1.79
C SER A 91 -16.31 31.52 -3.25
N SER A 92 -15.18 31.06 -3.81
CA SER A 92 -14.87 31.13 -5.23
C SER A 92 -15.54 30.03 -6.07
N GLY A 93 -16.28 29.12 -5.40
CA GLY A 93 -16.93 27.97 -6.03
C GLY A 93 -15.94 26.88 -6.48
N GLN A 94 -14.80 26.72 -5.81
CA GLN A 94 -13.76 25.76 -6.20
C GLN A 94 -13.11 25.09 -4.97
N VAL A 95 -12.91 23.78 -5.05
CA VAL A 95 -12.20 22.99 -4.04
C VAL A 95 -11.34 21.92 -4.71
N GLY A 96 -10.17 21.63 -4.14
CA GLY A 96 -9.26 20.59 -4.61
C GLY A 96 -9.54 19.24 -3.95
N ILE A 97 -9.14 18.16 -4.61
CA ILE A 97 -9.37 16.78 -4.17
C ILE A 97 -8.77 16.49 -2.78
N HIS A 98 -7.50 16.89 -2.56
CA HIS A 98 -6.82 16.66 -1.27
C HIS A 98 -7.61 17.29 -0.11
N SER A 99 -8.04 18.54 -0.30
CA SER A 99 -8.76 19.28 0.73
C SER A 99 -10.18 18.73 0.94
N LEU A 100 -10.87 18.33 -0.12
CA LEU A 100 -12.24 17.81 -0.05
C LEU A 100 -12.32 16.45 0.67
N THR A 101 -11.32 15.59 0.52
CA THR A 101 -11.25 14.29 1.21
C THR A 101 -11.09 14.41 2.74
N TYR A 102 -10.97 15.62 3.31
CA TYR A 102 -11.10 15.84 4.76
C TYR A 102 -12.52 15.65 5.31
N GLY A 103 -13.55 15.50 4.46
CA GLY A 103 -14.91 15.21 4.90
C GLY A 103 -14.95 13.99 5.82
N ASN A 104 -15.76 14.06 6.88
CA ASN A 104 -15.78 13.06 7.95
C ASN A 104 -17.12 12.33 8.03
N TYR A 105 -17.08 11.03 8.28
CA TYR A 105 -18.20 10.14 8.56
C TYR A 105 -17.75 8.95 9.42
N LEU A 106 -18.42 8.73 10.55
CA LEU A 106 -18.27 7.54 11.38
C LEU A 106 -19.65 7.03 11.76
N LYS A 107 -19.88 5.74 11.51
CA LYS A 107 -21.04 4.99 12.04
C LYS A 107 -20.56 4.10 13.18
N LEU A 108 -21.23 4.22 14.33
CA LEU A 108 -20.83 3.56 15.57
C LEU A 108 -22.02 2.74 16.09
N GLU A 109 -21.89 1.42 16.08
CA GLU A 109 -22.95 0.48 16.46
C GLU A 109 -23.10 0.44 18.00
N ALA A 110 -24.32 0.60 18.48
CA ALA A 110 -24.60 0.92 19.88
C ALA A 110 -24.48 -0.27 20.83
N GLU A 111 -24.50 -1.50 20.33
CA GLU A 111 -24.51 -2.70 21.16
C GLU A 111 -23.13 -3.15 21.65
N TYR A 112 -22.06 -2.67 21.02
CA TYR A 112 -20.70 -3.03 21.39
C TYR A 112 -20.32 -2.30 22.66
N MET A 113 -20.13 -3.06 23.74
CA MET A 113 -19.86 -2.49 25.06
C MET A 113 -18.45 -2.78 25.54
N TYR A 114 -17.96 -1.93 26.42
CA TYR A 114 -16.83 -2.24 27.28
C TYR A 114 -17.20 -2.13 28.77
N ARG A 115 -16.40 -2.77 29.61
CA ARG A 115 -16.51 -2.73 31.08
C ARG A 115 -15.14 -2.55 31.72
N TYR A 116 -15.12 -1.99 32.93
CA TYR A 116 -13.92 -1.92 33.78
C TYR A 116 -14.09 -2.88 34.96
N ILE A 117 -13.09 -3.71 35.27
CA ILE A 117 -13.17 -4.70 36.37
C ILE A 117 -13.32 -4.04 37.78
N ASP A 118 -13.08 -2.74 37.91
CA ASP A 118 -13.02 -2.05 39.22
C ASP A 118 -14.40 -1.59 39.77
N ASP A 119 -15.48 -2.30 39.45
CA ASP A 119 -16.77 -2.16 40.14
C ASP A 119 -16.76 -2.84 41.55
N LEU A 120 -15.61 -3.30 42.03
CA LEU A 120 -15.40 -3.77 43.40
C LEU A 120 -14.89 -2.61 44.28
N THR A 121 -15.59 -2.35 45.38
CA THR A 121 -15.21 -1.31 46.35
C THR A 121 -14.26 -1.90 47.41
N PRO A 122 -13.09 -1.31 47.70
CA PRO A 122 -12.54 -0.05 47.18
C PRO A 122 -11.75 -0.22 45.88
N PRO A 123 -11.69 0.85 45.04
CA PRO A 123 -10.92 0.83 43.80
C PRO A 123 -9.42 0.73 44.07
N ASP A 124 -8.77 -0.23 43.41
CA ASP A 124 -7.32 -0.36 43.39
C ASP A 124 -6.86 0.02 41.97
N ASP A 125 -6.19 1.16 41.84
CA ASP A 125 -5.64 1.68 40.59
C ASP A 125 -4.65 0.70 39.90
N THR A 126 -4.25 -0.38 40.58
CA THR A 126 -3.43 -1.47 40.02
C THR A 126 -4.21 -2.63 39.39
N LEU A 127 -5.56 -2.67 39.50
CA LEU A 127 -6.41 -3.79 39.04
C LEU A 127 -7.39 -3.44 37.90
N PHE A 128 -7.34 -2.23 37.34
CA PHE A 128 -8.17 -1.83 36.19
C PHE A 128 -7.90 -2.70 34.95
N THR A 129 -8.88 -3.51 34.57
CA THR A 129 -8.87 -4.22 33.28
C THR A 129 -10.03 -3.75 32.43
N PHE A 130 -9.72 -3.18 31.27
CA PHE A 130 -10.68 -2.90 30.20
C PHE A 130 -11.05 -4.22 29.52
N ILE A 131 -12.33 -4.57 29.59
CA ILE A 131 -12.90 -5.75 28.95
C ILE A 131 -13.84 -5.27 27.84
N VAL A 132 -13.60 -5.69 26.62
CA VAL A 132 -14.59 -5.62 25.54
C VAL A 132 -15.49 -6.85 25.59
N ASP A 133 -16.71 -6.74 25.07
CA ASP A 133 -17.55 -7.91 24.86
C ASP A 133 -16.84 -9.01 24.03
N ASP A 134 -17.18 -10.27 24.34
CA ASP A 134 -16.58 -11.48 23.72
C ASP A 134 -17.06 -11.72 22.28
N LEU A 135 -17.42 -10.67 21.54
CA LEU A 135 -17.78 -10.80 20.14
C LEU A 135 -16.52 -11.01 19.31
N THR A 136 -16.24 -12.29 19.05
CA THR A 136 -15.18 -12.73 18.17
C THR A 136 -15.39 -12.13 16.79
N THR A 137 -14.61 -11.11 16.45
CA THR A 137 -14.27 -10.82 15.06
C THR A 137 -13.45 -12.02 14.61
N ALA A 138 -14.04 -12.92 13.81
CA ALA A 138 -13.30 -14.01 13.21
C ALA A 138 -12.07 -13.46 12.49
N LEU A 139 -11.02 -14.28 12.37
CA LEU A 139 -9.88 -13.97 11.51
C LEU A 139 -10.41 -13.65 10.12
N ASP A 140 -10.21 -12.41 9.70
CA ASP A 140 -10.68 -11.92 8.43
C ASP A 140 -9.54 -11.18 7.70
N PRO A 141 -8.91 -11.83 6.71
CA PRO A 141 -7.84 -11.22 5.93
C PRO A 141 -8.35 -10.10 5.01
N THR A 142 -9.66 -9.86 4.91
CA THR A 142 -10.25 -8.81 4.08
C THR A 142 -10.47 -7.49 4.82
N GLY A 143 -10.30 -7.47 6.15
CA GLY A 143 -10.51 -6.28 6.97
C GLY A 143 -11.96 -5.95 7.32
N LEU A 144 -12.97 -6.74 6.89
CA LEU A 144 -14.37 -6.52 7.28
C LEU A 144 -14.57 -6.66 8.80
N GLY A 145 -13.81 -7.56 9.43
CA GLY A 145 -13.77 -7.69 10.89
C GLY A 145 -13.31 -6.42 11.62
N ASP A 146 -12.68 -5.48 10.91
CA ASP A 146 -12.12 -4.24 11.45
C ASP A 146 -13.02 -3.02 11.25
N VAL A 147 -14.18 -3.19 10.60
CA VAL A 147 -15.20 -2.14 10.42
C VAL A 147 -15.87 -1.80 11.76
N TYR A 148 -16.15 -2.81 12.59
CA TYR A 148 -16.82 -2.65 13.89
C TYR A 148 -15.81 -2.53 15.04
N ASN A 149 -15.08 -1.42 15.03
CA ASN A 149 -13.92 -1.19 15.88
C ASN A 149 -14.14 -0.11 16.95
N TYR A 150 -15.39 0.18 17.29
CA TYR A 150 -15.76 1.10 18.38
C TYR A 150 -16.64 0.42 19.42
N VAL A 151 -16.57 0.92 20.65
CA VAL A 151 -17.31 0.41 21.81
C VAL A 151 -17.78 1.56 22.70
N PHE A 152 -18.86 1.33 23.43
CA PHE A 152 -19.50 2.28 24.33
C PHE A 152 -19.52 1.83 25.79
N ALA A 153 -19.60 2.81 26.70
CA ALA A 153 -20.02 2.59 28.07
C ALA A 153 -21.54 2.65 28.19
N HIS A 154 -22.08 1.65 28.88
CA HIS A 154 -23.49 1.57 29.26
C HIS A 154 -23.58 1.50 30.78
N ALA A 155 -24.59 2.13 31.38
CA ALA A 155 -24.84 1.95 32.80
C ALA A 155 -25.21 0.46 33.05
N PRO A 156 -24.60 -0.23 34.05
CA PRO A 156 -24.74 -1.68 34.23
C PRO A 156 -26.16 -2.22 34.36
N SER A 157 -27.09 -1.38 34.82
CA SER A 157 -28.51 -1.70 34.99
C SER A 157 -29.41 -1.18 33.85
N CYS A 158 -28.84 -0.48 32.88
CA CYS A 158 -29.56 0.23 31.83
C CYS A 158 -29.49 -0.50 30.49
N GLY A 159 -30.19 -1.62 30.40
CA GLY A 159 -30.35 -2.39 29.18
C GLY A 159 -29.32 -3.48 28.98
N LYS A 160 -29.40 -4.13 27.83
CA LYS A 160 -28.48 -5.19 27.39
C LYS A 160 -28.50 -5.29 25.86
N ARG A 161 -27.44 -5.86 25.31
CA ARG A 161 -27.43 -6.27 23.91
C ARG A 161 -28.50 -7.34 23.64
N ARG A 162 -29.24 -7.17 22.55
CA ARG A 162 -30.21 -8.16 22.05
C ARG A 162 -29.56 -9.07 21.01
N GLY A 163 -30.09 -10.29 20.89
CA GLY A 163 -29.69 -11.23 19.84
C GLY A 163 -30.06 -10.76 18.42
N PRO A 164 -29.68 -11.52 17.38
CA PRO A 164 -29.83 -11.10 15.98
C PRO A 164 -31.26 -10.71 15.61
N GLY A 165 -31.43 -9.62 14.86
CA GLY A 165 -32.70 -9.09 14.37
C GLY A 165 -32.53 -8.15 13.16
N ASN A 166 -33.61 -7.48 12.75
CA ASN A 166 -33.57 -6.44 11.73
C ASN A 166 -32.98 -5.17 12.35
N HIS A 167 -31.67 -5.04 12.21
CA HIS A 167 -30.83 -3.96 12.72
C HIS A 167 -29.66 -3.79 11.78
N SER A 168 -29.02 -2.63 11.82
CA SER A 168 -28.05 -2.26 10.79
C SER A 168 -26.82 -3.17 10.73
N ASN A 169 -26.47 -3.84 11.82
CA ASN A 169 -25.48 -4.93 11.87
C ASN A 169 -26.04 -6.23 12.50
N GLN A 170 -27.36 -6.37 12.50
CA GLN A 170 -28.16 -7.43 13.14
C GLN A 170 -28.32 -7.32 14.66
N TYR A 171 -27.68 -6.37 15.36
CA TYR A 171 -27.79 -6.26 16.81
C TYR A 171 -28.24 -4.86 17.26
N THR A 172 -28.66 -4.76 18.52
CA THR A 172 -29.10 -3.49 19.13
C THR A 172 -28.87 -3.51 20.63
N TRP A 173 -28.73 -2.32 21.22
CA TRP A 173 -28.83 -2.13 22.66
C TRP A 173 -30.29 -1.88 23.09
N GLU A 174 -30.83 -2.75 23.93
CA GLU A 174 -32.23 -2.70 24.38
C GLU A 174 -32.32 -2.28 25.85
N CYS A 175 -33.00 -1.17 26.12
CA CYS A 175 -33.48 -0.77 27.44
C CYS A 175 -34.99 -1.07 27.53
N ASP A 176 -35.41 -1.71 28.62
CA ASP A 176 -36.79 -2.23 28.74
C ASP A 176 -37.19 -2.33 30.21
N GLU A 177 -38.16 -1.52 30.62
CA GLU A 177 -38.71 -1.49 31.96
C GLU A 177 -39.30 -2.85 32.37
N ALA A 178 -39.95 -3.56 31.42
CA ALA A 178 -40.57 -4.86 31.68
C ALA A 178 -39.54 -5.96 31.99
N LEU A 179 -38.29 -5.77 31.55
CA LEU A 179 -37.16 -6.65 31.87
C LEU A 179 -36.44 -6.25 33.17
N GLY A 180 -36.93 -5.22 33.88
CA GLY A 180 -36.37 -4.73 35.13
C GLY A 180 -35.16 -3.81 34.97
N HIS A 181 -34.87 -3.36 33.74
CA HIS A 181 -33.84 -2.36 33.50
C HIS A 181 -34.17 -1.04 34.21
N LYS A 182 -33.16 -0.24 34.55
CA LYS A 182 -33.30 1.03 35.28
C LYS A 182 -32.94 2.23 34.41
N PRO A 183 -33.56 3.42 34.65
CA PRO A 183 -33.14 4.65 34.01
C PRO A 183 -31.63 4.88 34.16
N GLY A 184 -30.98 5.35 33.11
CA GLY A 184 -29.52 5.48 33.09
C GLY A 184 -28.96 5.86 31.72
N LEU A 185 -27.63 5.97 31.67
CA LEU A 185 -26.91 6.15 30.40
C LEU A 185 -27.01 4.85 29.61
N ALA A 186 -27.87 4.87 28.59
CA ALA A 186 -28.03 3.80 27.63
C ALA A 186 -26.88 3.76 26.63
N LEU A 187 -26.13 4.85 26.44
CA LEU A 187 -24.92 4.91 25.62
C LEU A 187 -24.08 6.13 26.01
N SER A 188 -22.76 5.95 26.13
CA SER A 188 -21.80 7.03 26.40
C SER A 188 -20.35 6.62 26.09
N ASN A 189 -19.43 7.58 26.13
CA ASN A 189 -17.97 7.41 26.13
C ASN A 189 -17.42 6.47 25.04
N PRO A 190 -17.67 6.74 23.75
CA PRO A 190 -17.15 5.89 22.69
C PRO A 190 -15.63 5.82 22.72
N ARG A 191 -15.10 4.63 22.49
CA ARG A 191 -13.66 4.38 22.37
C ARG A 191 -13.37 3.46 21.22
N PHE A 192 -12.14 3.50 20.73
CA PHE A 192 -11.63 2.43 19.90
C PHE A 192 -11.69 1.11 20.66
N ARG A 193 -12.05 0.03 19.97
CA ARG A 193 -12.36 -1.27 20.58
C ARG A 193 -11.12 -1.95 21.13
N TRP A 194 -9.98 -1.76 20.51
CA TRP A 194 -8.73 -2.42 20.91
C TRP A 194 -7.74 -1.46 21.54
N ARG A 195 -6.87 -2.00 22.41
CA ARG A 195 -5.87 -1.19 23.12
C ARG A 195 -4.46 -1.49 22.64
N ILE A 196 -3.59 -0.49 22.76
CA ILE A 196 -2.15 -0.69 22.66
C ILE A 196 -1.66 -1.38 23.96
N PRO A 197 -0.81 -2.41 23.88
CA PRO A 197 -0.18 -3.00 25.06
C PRO A 197 0.51 -1.94 25.94
N GLY A 198 0.31 -2.02 27.25
CA GLY A 198 0.87 -1.06 28.22
C GLY A 198 0.03 0.19 28.46
N HIS A 199 -1.00 0.45 27.65
CA HIS A 199 -1.96 1.53 27.91
C HIS A 199 -3.15 1.04 28.76
N THR A 200 -3.58 1.90 29.68
CA THR A 200 -4.72 1.64 30.58
C THR A 200 -6.05 1.62 29.82
N TYR A 201 -6.25 2.56 28.89
CA TYR A 201 -7.48 2.67 28.09
C TYR A 201 -7.17 2.64 26.58
N PRO A 202 -8.09 2.14 25.74
CA PRO A 202 -8.05 2.44 24.32
C PRO A 202 -8.18 3.93 24.06
N ARG A 203 -7.75 4.35 22.87
CA ARG A 203 -7.88 5.74 22.43
C ARG A 203 -9.34 6.17 22.32
N SER A 204 -9.62 7.43 22.60
CA SER A 204 -10.87 8.11 22.27
C SER A 204 -11.07 8.22 20.75
N ILE A 205 -12.32 8.36 20.32
CA ILE A 205 -12.69 8.42 18.90
C ILE A 205 -12.37 9.75 18.21
N GLY A 206 -12.06 10.78 18.99
CA GLY A 206 -11.83 12.11 18.44
C GLY A 206 -10.63 12.16 17.47
N TYR A 207 -9.67 11.26 17.63
CA TYR A 207 -8.54 11.11 16.70
C TYR A 207 -8.96 10.64 15.30
N ASP A 208 -10.07 9.92 15.17
CA ASP A 208 -10.59 9.42 13.88
C ASP A 208 -11.35 10.48 13.07
N LEU A 209 -11.64 11.64 13.67
CA LEU A 209 -12.38 12.74 13.06
C LEU A 209 -11.48 13.97 12.94
N LYS A 210 -10.91 14.15 11.74
CA LYS A 210 -9.91 15.19 11.47
C LYS A 210 -10.45 16.16 10.43
N PHE A 211 -10.54 17.41 10.85
CA PHE A 211 -11.15 18.49 10.10
C PHE A 211 -10.07 19.35 9.43
N LEU A 212 -10.41 19.92 8.27
CA LEU A 212 -9.52 20.83 7.54
C LEU A 212 -9.27 22.10 8.37
N PRO A 213 -8.01 22.38 8.80
CA PRO A 213 -7.73 23.47 9.74
C PRO A 213 -8.12 24.87 9.23
N SER A 214 -8.00 25.10 7.92
CA SER A 214 -8.30 26.40 7.30
C SER A 214 -9.79 26.75 7.28
N ASP A 215 -10.69 25.78 7.46
CA ASP A 215 -12.12 26.01 7.24
C ASP A 215 -13.06 25.40 8.30
N ILE A 216 -12.50 24.84 9.39
CA ILE A 216 -13.29 24.24 10.47
C ILE A 216 -14.39 25.15 11.04
N LYS A 217 -14.17 26.47 11.05
CA LYS A 217 -15.14 27.47 11.53
C LYS A 217 -16.42 27.57 10.70
N ASN A 218 -16.36 27.18 9.43
CA ASN A 218 -17.48 27.19 8.50
C ASN A 218 -18.10 25.80 8.35
N ASN A 219 -17.49 24.80 8.97
CA ASN A 219 -17.98 23.43 8.99
C ASN A 219 -19.05 23.26 10.10
N LYS A 220 -19.77 22.14 10.03
CA LYS A 220 -20.72 21.68 11.07
C LYS A 220 -20.46 20.21 11.32
N LEU A 221 -20.63 19.79 12.57
CA LEU A 221 -20.63 18.37 12.91
C LEU A 221 -22.06 17.94 13.19
N TYR A 222 -22.56 17.01 12.39
CA TYR A 222 -23.85 16.36 12.54
C TYR A 222 -23.72 15.12 13.41
N PHE A 223 -24.77 14.89 14.19
CA PHE A 223 -24.91 13.78 15.09
C PHE A 223 -26.32 13.20 14.95
N THR A 224 -26.38 11.94 14.52
CA THR A 224 -27.63 11.22 14.31
C THR A 224 -27.74 10.06 15.28
N VAL A 225 -28.91 9.91 15.90
CA VAL A 225 -29.24 8.78 16.78
C VAL A 225 -30.34 7.95 16.13
N ALA A 226 -30.03 6.70 15.80
CA ALA A 226 -31.01 5.74 15.29
C ALA A 226 -31.62 4.96 16.45
N MET A 227 -32.90 5.22 16.73
CA MET A 227 -33.60 4.53 17.81
C MET A 227 -35.09 4.34 17.56
N LYS A 228 -35.67 3.35 18.24
CA LYS A 228 -37.12 3.16 18.30
C LYS A 228 -37.56 2.86 19.72
N TYR A 229 -38.83 3.05 19.99
CA TYR A 229 -39.40 2.86 21.31
C TYR A 229 -40.84 2.41 21.25
N SER A 230 -41.27 1.68 22.27
CA SER A 230 -42.60 1.10 22.40
C SER A 230 -43.05 1.04 23.87
N ASP A 231 -44.31 0.64 24.09
CA ASP A 231 -44.84 0.34 25.42
C ASP A 231 -44.85 1.55 26.38
N LEU A 232 -45.13 2.73 25.81
CA LEU A 232 -45.13 4.02 26.48
C LEU A 232 -46.49 4.71 26.30
N THR A 233 -46.89 5.53 27.27
CA THR A 233 -48.03 6.46 27.10
C THR A 233 -47.62 7.64 26.23
N VAL A 234 -48.56 8.20 25.45
CA VAL A 234 -48.29 9.37 24.60
C VAL A 234 -47.81 10.54 25.46
N GLY A 235 -46.71 11.18 25.05
CA GLY A 235 -46.08 12.28 25.78
C GLY A 235 -45.14 11.87 26.91
N ALA A 236 -44.94 10.58 27.18
CA ALA A 236 -43.93 10.13 28.15
C ALA A 236 -42.51 10.40 27.65
N GLU A 237 -41.58 10.73 28.57
CA GLU A 237 -40.16 10.89 28.24
C GLU A 237 -39.52 9.54 27.91
N VAL A 238 -38.86 9.45 26.76
CA VAL A 238 -38.15 8.26 26.28
C VAL A 238 -36.68 8.37 26.65
N ALA A 239 -36.00 9.37 26.08
CA ALA A 239 -34.57 9.58 26.29
C ALA A 239 -34.17 11.07 26.21
N THR A 240 -33.04 11.42 26.80
CA THR A 240 -32.37 12.71 26.59
C THR A 240 -31.05 12.49 25.85
N ILE A 241 -30.85 13.29 24.80
CA ILE A 241 -29.71 13.23 23.89
C ILE A 241 -28.80 14.43 24.18
N LYS A 242 -27.51 14.16 24.37
CA LYS A 242 -26.48 15.18 24.60
C LYS A 242 -25.23 14.86 23.80
N LEU A 243 -24.44 15.89 23.48
CA LEU A 243 -23.11 15.76 22.92
C LEU A 243 -22.13 16.56 23.74
N LYS A 244 -21.06 15.92 24.21
CA LYS A 244 -20.02 16.56 25.00
C LYS A 244 -18.68 16.42 24.32
N VAL A 245 -17.79 17.38 24.53
CA VAL A 245 -16.39 17.33 24.08
C VAL A 245 -15.44 17.55 25.23
N LEU A 246 -14.29 16.90 25.18
CA LEU A 246 -13.26 17.06 26.19
C LEU A 246 -12.58 18.42 26.08
N LYS A 247 -12.48 19.15 27.19
CA LYS A 247 -11.68 20.39 27.27
C LYS A 247 -10.20 20.09 27.04
N GLY A 248 -9.60 20.82 26.11
CA GLY A 248 -8.19 20.93 25.80
C GLY A 248 -7.41 21.48 26.99
N ILE A 249 -6.58 20.63 27.59
CA ILE A 249 -5.70 20.96 28.72
C ILE A 249 -4.37 20.22 28.49
N ALA A 250 -3.25 20.88 28.80
CA ALA A 250 -1.90 20.48 28.43
C ALA A 250 -1.43 19.07 28.87
N SER A 251 -2.14 18.40 29.79
CA SER A 251 -1.77 17.09 30.33
C SER A 251 -2.62 15.91 29.83
N LYS A 252 -3.58 16.13 28.92
CA LYS A 252 -4.51 15.08 28.47
C LYS A 252 -4.05 14.39 27.19
N HIS A 253 -4.18 13.06 27.16
CA HIS A 253 -3.93 12.23 25.97
C HIS A 253 -5.09 11.26 25.72
N GLU A 254 -5.21 10.79 24.50
CA GLU A 254 -6.33 9.99 23.97
C GLU A 254 -6.54 8.64 24.68
N PHE A 255 -5.49 8.10 25.30
CA PHE A 255 -5.52 6.81 26.04
C PHE A 255 -5.94 6.93 27.52
N MET A 256 -6.69 7.97 27.90
CA MET A 256 -7.17 8.17 29.28
C MET A 256 -8.70 8.26 29.33
N ASP A 257 -9.26 7.93 30.49
CA ASP A 257 -10.68 8.15 30.78
C ASP A 257 -10.92 9.34 31.71
N TYR A 258 -11.52 10.38 31.15
CA TYR A 258 -11.84 11.63 31.84
C TYR A 258 -13.31 11.73 32.24
N THR A 259 -14.14 10.73 31.93
CA THR A 259 -15.59 10.79 32.16
C THR A 259 -16.01 10.78 33.62
N LYS A 260 -15.11 10.35 34.53
CA LYS A 260 -15.34 10.38 35.99
C LYS A 260 -15.54 11.80 36.55
N ASP A 261 -14.98 12.82 35.90
CA ASP A 261 -15.12 14.21 36.33
C ASP A 261 -15.80 15.03 35.22
N ALA A 262 -17.07 15.35 35.42
CA ALA A 262 -17.88 16.10 34.48
C ALA A 262 -17.30 17.49 34.16
N ALA A 263 -16.48 18.08 35.06
CA ALA A 263 -15.83 19.36 34.80
C ALA A 263 -14.81 19.29 33.65
N ASN A 264 -14.38 18.09 33.25
CA ASN A 264 -13.49 17.89 32.11
C ASN A 264 -14.18 18.10 30.75
N TYR A 265 -15.51 18.08 30.70
CA TYR A 265 -16.27 18.17 29.46
C TYR A 265 -17.02 19.48 29.34
N ILE A 266 -17.29 19.87 28.10
CA ILE A 266 -18.24 20.91 27.73
C ILE A 266 -19.38 20.22 26.98
N GLU A 267 -20.61 20.47 27.41
CA GLU A 267 -21.80 20.10 26.66
C GLU A 267 -21.99 21.10 25.52
N LEU A 268 -22.13 20.59 24.30
CA LEU A 268 -22.36 21.39 23.11
C LEU A 268 -23.86 21.63 22.93
N ASP A 269 -24.21 22.84 22.49
CA ASP A 269 -25.58 23.16 22.13
C ASP A 269 -25.97 22.42 20.85
N LEU A 270 -26.94 21.50 20.96
CA LEU A 270 -27.45 20.73 19.83
C LEU A 270 -28.57 21.49 19.11
N HIS A 271 -28.39 21.74 17.82
CA HIS A 271 -29.42 22.29 16.96
C HIS A 271 -30.14 21.15 16.23
N PRO A 272 -31.43 20.90 16.49
CA PRO A 272 -32.16 19.85 15.80
C PRO A 272 -32.35 20.20 14.33
N VAL A 273 -32.11 19.24 13.43
CA VAL A 273 -32.36 19.41 11.99
C VAL A 273 -33.87 19.50 11.73
N ASN A 274 -34.66 18.72 12.48
CA ASN A 274 -36.12 18.78 12.47
C ASN A 274 -36.65 19.67 13.61
N PRO A 275 -37.36 20.78 13.32
CA PRO A 275 -37.79 21.72 14.36
C PRO A 275 -38.84 21.16 15.33
N GLU A 276 -39.48 20.04 15.01
CA GLU A 276 -40.42 19.33 15.91
C GLU A 276 -39.71 18.52 17.01
N VAL A 277 -38.38 18.36 16.93
CA VAL A 277 -37.56 17.55 17.83
C VAL A 277 -36.79 18.45 18.79
N GLY A 278 -36.89 18.17 20.10
CA GLY A 278 -35.99 18.71 21.12
C GLY A 278 -34.94 17.68 21.53
N THR A 279 -34.00 18.05 22.39
CA THR A 279 -32.97 17.10 22.91
C THR A 279 -33.54 16.05 23.87
N THR A 280 -34.68 16.33 24.50
CA THR A 280 -35.49 15.31 25.19
C THR A 280 -36.54 14.77 24.24
N ILE A 281 -36.47 13.47 24.00
CA ILE A 281 -37.38 12.74 23.12
C ILE A 281 -38.57 12.24 23.94
N TYR A 282 -39.76 12.64 23.50
CA TYR A 282 -41.03 12.19 24.05
C TYR A 282 -41.67 11.14 23.14
N ASN A 283 -42.53 10.28 23.68
CA ASN A 283 -43.35 9.35 22.91
C ASN A 283 -44.47 10.10 22.18
N ASN A 284 -44.10 10.74 21.07
CA ASN A 284 -44.96 11.52 20.20
C ASN A 284 -44.89 10.95 18.77
N LYS A 285 -45.85 11.35 17.94
CA LYS A 285 -45.77 11.07 16.51
C LYS A 285 -44.83 12.06 15.85
N TYR A 286 -43.61 11.61 15.51
CA TYR A 286 -42.67 12.38 14.70
C TYR A 286 -42.87 12.03 13.23
N SER A 287 -43.64 12.86 12.52
CA SER A 287 -43.95 12.61 11.10
C SER A 287 -42.92 13.17 10.13
N SER A 288 -42.12 14.17 10.55
CA SER A 288 -41.06 14.73 9.71
C SER A 288 -39.69 14.08 9.94
N VAL A 289 -39.54 13.32 11.03
CA VAL A 289 -38.31 12.59 11.34
C VAL A 289 -38.13 11.40 10.39
N PRO A 290 -37.01 11.34 9.65
CA PRO A 290 -36.71 10.22 8.76
C PRO A 290 -36.59 8.89 9.50
N ARG A 291 -36.68 7.81 8.72
CA ARG A 291 -36.42 6.45 9.21
C ARG A 291 -35.39 5.76 8.31
N ASP A 292 -34.60 4.88 8.91
CA ASP A 292 -33.74 3.98 8.12
C ASP A 292 -34.56 2.87 7.46
N ALA A 293 -33.89 2.02 6.68
CA ALA A 293 -34.56 0.97 5.93
C ALA A 293 -35.17 -0.10 6.86
N ASP A 294 -36.22 -0.79 6.41
CA ASP A 294 -36.88 -1.85 7.19
C ASP A 294 -35.93 -3.00 7.60
N GLN A 295 -34.90 -3.26 6.78
CA GLN A 295 -33.86 -4.23 7.08
C GLN A 295 -32.94 -3.78 8.23
N ASP A 296 -32.81 -2.47 8.42
CA ASP A 296 -32.02 -1.83 9.49
C ASP A 296 -32.88 -1.55 10.74
N GLY A 297 -34.14 -1.98 10.75
CA GLY A 297 -34.99 -1.92 11.93
C GLY A 297 -36.02 -0.80 11.96
N ASN A 298 -36.09 0.03 10.91
CA ASN A 298 -37.06 1.11 10.72
C ASN A 298 -37.05 2.12 11.89
N ASN A 299 -35.83 2.43 12.36
CA ASN A 299 -35.54 3.32 13.47
C ASN A 299 -35.88 4.77 13.10
N LEU A 300 -36.29 5.58 14.09
CA LEU A 300 -36.35 7.03 13.94
C LEU A 300 -34.94 7.61 13.97
N LEU A 301 -34.62 8.49 13.02
CA LEU A 301 -33.31 9.14 12.91
C LEU A 301 -33.37 10.54 13.49
N PHE A 302 -33.02 10.68 14.77
CA PHE A 302 -32.97 11.98 15.44
C PHE A 302 -31.65 12.67 15.13
N GLU A 303 -31.72 13.71 14.31
CA GLU A 303 -30.54 14.41 13.78
C GLU A 303 -30.36 15.79 14.39
N TYR A 304 -29.12 16.07 14.79
CA TYR A 304 -28.67 17.34 15.34
C TYR A 304 -27.41 17.80 14.64
N TYR A 305 -27.10 19.09 14.70
CA TYR A 305 -25.78 19.61 14.37
C TYR A 305 -25.27 20.56 15.44
N ILE A 306 -23.95 20.71 15.48
CA ILE A 306 -23.25 21.74 16.24
C ILE A 306 -22.49 22.63 15.26
N GLU A 307 -22.44 23.92 15.57
CA GLU A 307 -21.53 24.86 14.91
C GLU A 307 -20.23 24.92 15.70
N PHE A 308 -19.09 24.91 15.01
CA PHE A 308 -17.81 24.98 15.70
C PHE A 308 -17.66 26.36 16.38
N PRO A 309 -17.32 26.41 17.69
CA PRO A 309 -17.27 27.66 18.43
C PRO A 309 -16.15 28.59 17.92
N SER A 310 -16.43 29.90 17.87
CA SER A 310 -15.48 30.93 17.42
C SER A 310 -14.20 31.03 18.28
N ALA A 311 -13.13 31.60 17.71
CA ALA A 311 -11.69 31.51 18.07
C ALA A 311 -11.20 31.68 19.53
N SER A 312 -12.06 31.92 20.53
CA SER A 312 -11.70 31.68 21.96
C SER A 312 -11.74 30.20 22.35
N SER A 313 -12.05 29.32 21.38
CA SER A 313 -12.14 27.86 21.43
C SER A 313 -10.80 27.12 21.27
N SER A 314 -9.66 27.79 21.50
CA SER A 314 -8.33 27.16 21.53
C SER A 314 -8.24 25.97 22.49
N ASP A 315 -9.19 25.87 23.41
CA ASP A 315 -9.28 24.84 24.45
C ASP A 315 -10.24 23.69 24.07
N LEU A 316 -10.70 23.53 22.83
CA LEU A 316 -11.58 22.40 22.46
C LEU A 316 -10.97 21.46 21.42
N LEU A 317 -10.20 22.01 20.49
CA LEU A 317 -9.58 21.28 19.41
C LEU A 317 -8.07 21.22 19.62
N ARG A 318 -7.49 20.06 19.38
CA ARG A 318 -6.05 19.91 19.25
C ARG A 318 -5.67 20.26 17.81
N LYS A 319 -4.84 21.29 17.68
CA LYS A 319 -4.25 21.65 16.39
C LYS A 319 -3.17 20.66 16.03
N ASP A 320 -3.25 20.16 14.82
CA ASP A 320 -2.31 19.19 14.29
C ASP A 320 -2.11 19.45 12.80
N GLY A 321 -0.87 19.35 12.33
CA GLY A 321 -0.51 19.69 10.95
C GLY A 321 -1.22 18.83 9.91
N ALA A 322 -1.67 17.64 10.31
CA ALA A 322 -2.45 16.70 9.50
C ALA A 322 -3.97 16.94 9.54
N GLY A 323 -4.47 17.80 10.44
CA GLY A 323 -5.89 18.10 10.61
C GLY A 323 -6.25 18.40 12.06
N ASP A 324 -7.13 19.37 12.29
CA ASP A 324 -7.59 19.72 13.63
C ASP A 324 -8.62 18.69 14.11
N PHE A 325 -8.61 18.34 15.40
CA PHE A 325 -9.50 17.29 15.93
C PHE A 325 -9.88 17.52 17.39
N PHE A 326 -10.98 16.91 17.83
CA PHE A 326 -11.34 16.89 19.25
C PHE A 326 -10.54 15.82 19.98
N LEU A 327 -10.04 16.09 21.18
CA LEU A 327 -9.37 15.02 21.96
C LEU A 327 -10.34 13.89 22.30
N HIS A 328 -11.61 14.20 22.55
CA HIS A 328 -12.67 13.21 22.67
C HIS A 328 -14.04 13.84 22.40
N ILE A 329 -14.91 13.08 21.73
CA ILE A 329 -16.32 13.37 21.48
C ILE A 329 -17.15 12.31 22.21
N ASN A 330 -18.02 12.76 23.11
CA ASN A 330 -18.81 11.92 24.00
C ASN A 330 -20.31 12.19 23.79
N PRO A 331 -20.97 11.49 22.85
CA PRO A 331 -22.42 11.42 22.76
C PRO A 331 -22.98 10.69 23.98
N GLU A 332 -24.04 11.22 24.58
CA GLU A 332 -24.72 10.61 25.73
C GLU A 332 -26.22 10.46 25.44
N ILE A 333 -26.70 9.23 25.57
CA ILE A 333 -28.13 8.89 25.47
C ILE A 333 -28.58 8.40 26.84
N TYR A 334 -29.39 9.19 27.53
CA TYR A 334 -29.96 8.84 28.82
C TYR A 334 -31.39 8.32 28.64
N TRP A 335 -31.66 7.06 28.97
CA TRP A 335 -33.01 6.50 28.98
C TRP A 335 -33.73 6.79 30.29
N HIS A 336 -34.97 7.28 30.22
CA HIS A 336 -35.74 7.72 31.39
C HIS A 336 -36.47 6.60 32.15
N GLY A 337 -36.29 5.36 31.73
CA GLY A 337 -36.85 4.19 32.42
C GLY A 337 -38.31 3.88 32.10
N ASN A 338 -38.91 4.57 31.13
CA ASN A 338 -40.28 4.34 30.72
C ASN A 338 -40.31 3.38 29.52
N GLY A 339 -41.11 2.32 29.60
CA GLY A 339 -41.38 1.39 28.50
C GLY A 339 -40.13 0.75 27.90
N ARG A 340 -40.04 0.70 26.57
CA ARG A 340 -38.95 0.05 25.84
C ARG A 340 -38.30 0.99 24.83
N MET A 341 -36.97 0.97 24.76
CA MET A 341 -36.14 1.70 23.80
C MET A 341 -35.07 0.77 23.23
N GLU A 342 -34.93 0.77 21.90
CA GLU A 342 -33.86 0.08 21.17
C GLU A 342 -32.98 1.14 20.51
N LEU A 343 -31.67 1.10 20.77
CA LEU A 343 -30.63 1.93 20.14
C LEU A 343 -29.84 1.06 19.16
N ASP A 344 -29.83 1.44 17.89
CA ASP A 344 -29.14 0.69 16.83
C ASP A 344 -27.72 1.22 16.68
N TYR A 345 -27.59 2.49 16.28
CA TYR A 345 -26.31 3.14 16.05
C TYR A 345 -26.39 4.64 16.27
N ILE A 346 -25.21 5.26 16.31
CA ILE A 346 -25.06 6.68 16.10
C ILE A 346 -24.18 6.96 14.87
N VAL A 347 -24.43 8.09 14.22
CA VAL A 347 -23.57 8.61 13.15
C VAL A 347 -23.01 9.96 13.55
N LEU A 348 -21.72 10.16 13.29
CA LEU A 348 -21.06 11.46 13.31
C LEU A 348 -20.60 11.76 11.88
N GLU A 349 -21.04 12.88 11.32
CA GLU A 349 -20.60 13.29 9.98
C GLU A 349 -20.42 14.80 9.90
N ASP A 350 -19.54 15.29 9.03
CA ASP A 350 -19.39 16.73 8.83
C ASP A 350 -20.20 17.27 7.63
N GLU A 351 -20.31 18.60 7.56
CA GLU A 351 -21.10 19.29 6.52
C GLU A 351 -20.63 18.89 5.11
N TYR A 352 -19.32 18.73 4.90
CA TYR A 352 -18.78 18.45 3.56
C TYR A 352 -19.10 17.03 3.10
N HIS A 353 -18.96 16.03 3.97
CA HIS A 353 -19.42 14.67 3.69
C HIS A 353 -20.94 14.64 3.45
N ARG A 354 -21.71 15.31 4.31
CA ARG A 354 -23.17 15.36 4.20
C ARG A 354 -23.60 15.99 2.87
N GLN A 355 -22.99 17.10 2.46
CA GLN A 355 -23.27 17.73 1.17
C GLN A 355 -22.96 16.80 -0.01
N ALA A 356 -21.86 16.04 0.05
CA ALA A 356 -21.51 15.05 -0.97
C ALA A 356 -22.58 13.93 -1.06
N GLY A 357 -23.06 13.43 0.09
CA GLY A 357 -24.09 12.37 0.16
C GLY A 357 -25.51 12.82 -0.26
N LEU A 358 -25.90 14.06 0.02
CA LEU A 358 -27.26 14.59 -0.24
C LEU A 358 -27.60 14.75 -1.74
N SER A 359 -26.66 14.52 -2.65
CA SER A 359 -26.79 15.00 -4.02
C SER A 359 -26.05 14.15 -5.05
N LYS A 360 -26.56 12.92 -5.22
CA LYS A 360 -26.37 12.09 -6.42
C LYS A 360 -26.84 12.78 -7.74
N SER A 361 -27.19 14.07 -7.71
CA SER A 361 -27.30 14.97 -8.87
C SER A 361 -27.19 16.44 -8.40
N GLY A 362 -26.01 17.07 -8.45
CA GLY A 362 -25.85 18.52 -8.28
C GLY A 362 -25.41 19.05 -6.90
N SER A 363 -24.53 18.33 -6.19
CA SER A 363 -23.95 18.82 -4.92
C SER A 363 -23.20 20.14 -5.09
N ASN A 364 -23.26 21.01 -4.08
CA ASN A 364 -22.43 22.21 -4.06
C ASN A 364 -20.93 21.83 -4.04
N VAL A 365 -20.49 20.93 -3.15
CA VAL A 365 -19.07 20.54 -3.07
C VAL A 365 -18.57 19.84 -4.32
N PHE A 366 -19.37 18.96 -4.94
CA PHE A 366 -18.96 18.31 -6.18
C PHE A 366 -19.03 19.23 -7.40
N THR A 367 -19.96 20.19 -7.46
CA THR A 367 -19.92 21.24 -8.49
C THR A 367 -18.66 22.10 -8.37
N MET A 368 -18.23 22.40 -7.14
CA MET A 368 -16.98 23.11 -6.89
C MET A 368 -15.75 22.29 -7.29
N LEU A 369 -15.75 20.98 -6.98
CA LEU A 369 -14.72 20.05 -7.40
C LEU A 369 -14.66 19.97 -8.93
N GLU A 370 -15.80 19.76 -9.59
CA GLU A 370 -15.89 19.66 -11.05
C GLU A 370 -15.38 20.94 -11.72
N THR A 371 -15.72 22.12 -11.18
CA THR A 371 -15.19 23.41 -11.67
C THR A 371 -13.66 23.43 -11.61
N ARG A 372 -13.08 22.99 -10.49
CA ARG A 372 -11.62 22.91 -10.31
C ARG A 372 -10.99 21.89 -11.24
N MET A 373 -11.58 20.71 -11.37
CA MET A 373 -11.09 19.63 -12.23
C MET A 373 -11.10 20.03 -13.71
N ASN A 374 -12.17 20.69 -14.18
CA ASN A 374 -12.23 21.20 -15.56
C ASN A 374 -11.10 22.20 -15.86
N GLN A 375 -10.66 23.01 -14.89
CA GLN A 375 -9.52 23.92 -15.07
C GLN A 375 -8.18 23.18 -15.14
N ILE A 376 -8.03 22.10 -14.37
CA ILE A 376 -6.86 21.22 -14.41
C ILE A 376 -6.79 20.48 -15.75
N LEU A 377 -7.91 19.91 -16.20
CA LEU A 377 -8.03 19.20 -17.48
C LEU A 377 -7.88 20.12 -18.70
N ALA A 378 -8.07 21.44 -18.53
CA ALA A 378 -7.79 22.43 -19.56
C ALA A 378 -6.31 22.82 -19.65
N GLN A 379 -5.44 22.38 -18.72
CA GLN A 379 -4.02 22.66 -18.78
C GLN A 379 -3.35 21.89 -19.94
N PRO A 380 -2.29 22.45 -20.56
CA PRO A 380 -1.50 21.72 -21.54
C PRO A 380 -0.94 20.42 -20.95
N ASN A 381 -1.08 19.32 -21.69
CA ASN A 381 -0.61 17.98 -21.31
C ASN A 381 -1.18 17.47 -19.95
N SER A 382 -2.42 17.80 -19.62
CA SER A 382 -3.10 17.31 -18.41
C SER A 382 -3.28 15.78 -18.38
N ASP A 383 -3.23 15.13 -19.53
CA ASP A 383 -3.19 13.67 -19.71
C ASP A 383 -1.93 13.02 -19.11
N ASN A 384 -0.92 13.82 -18.71
CA ASN A 384 0.21 13.32 -17.93
C ASN A 384 -0.09 13.17 -16.43
N ILE A 385 -1.22 13.67 -15.94
CA ILE A 385 -1.63 13.44 -14.55
C ILE A 385 -2.23 12.03 -14.47
N ILE A 386 -1.51 11.13 -13.81
CA ILE A 386 -1.92 9.71 -13.67
C ILE A 386 -2.67 9.44 -12.37
N TYR A 387 -2.40 10.22 -11.31
CA TYR A 387 -3.11 10.12 -10.04
C TYR A 387 -3.33 11.50 -9.42
N HIS A 388 -4.43 11.62 -8.69
CA HIS A 388 -4.69 12.71 -7.75
C HIS A 388 -4.41 12.22 -6.34
N TYR A 389 -3.34 12.74 -5.74
CA TYR A 389 -2.95 12.37 -4.38
C TYR A 389 -3.89 13.03 -3.37
N THR A 390 -4.52 12.19 -2.55
CA THR A 390 -5.51 12.60 -1.55
C THR A 390 -4.83 12.88 -0.23
N LYS A 391 -4.35 11.87 0.52
CA LYS A 391 -3.81 12.07 1.87
C LYS A 391 -2.60 11.18 2.13
N ASP A 392 -1.81 11.68 3.08
CA ASP A 392 -0.86 10.88 3.83
C ASP A 392 -1.61 10.40 5.07
N GLU A 393 -1.91 9.11 5.16
CA GLU A 393 -2.58 8.45 6.28
C GLU A 393 -4.03 8.94 6.50
N PRO A 394 -5.01 8.49 5.69
CA PRO A 394 -6.39 8.90 5.88
C PRO A 394 -6.91 8.37 7.21
N PHE A 395 -7.56 9.21 8.01
CA PHE A 395 -8.19 8.76 9.26
C PHE A 395 -9.50 8.03 8.96
N GLN A 396 -9.97 7.16 9.86
CA GLN A 396 -11.17 6.36 9.60
C GLN A 396 -12.40 7.19 9.21
N GLY A 397 -12.58 8.38 9.82
CA GLY A 397 -13.66 9.28 9.47
C GLY A 397 -13.62 9.72 8.00
N GLN A 398 -12.48 9.69 7.35
CA GLN A 398 -12.29 10.19 5.97
C GLN A 398 -12.52 9.11 4.90
N PHE A 399 -12.69 7.85 5.30
CA PHE A 399 -12.81 6.72 4.38
C PHE A 399 -14.04 6.84 3.47
N ALA A 400 -15.19 7.19 4.03
CA ALA A 400 -16.41 7.35 3.24
C ALA A 400 -16.34 8.53 2.27
N MET A 401 -15.65 9.61 2.66
CA MET A 401 -15.46 10.76 1.77
C MET A 401 -14.54 10.42 0.59
N TYR A 402 -13.51 9.59 0.83
CA TYR A 402 -12.67 9.07 -0.25
C TYR A 402 -13.50 8.32 -1.29
N ASP A 403 -14.30 7.33 -0.85
CA ASP A 403 -15.19 6.55 -1.72
C ASP A 403 -16.17 7.45 -2.49
N GLN A 404 -16.79 8.43 -1.82
CA GLN A 404 -17.71 9.36 -2.47
C GLN A 404 -17.04 10.21 -3.56
N VAL A 405 -15.82 10.69 -3.32
CA VAL A 405 -15.06 11.47 -4.31
C VAL A 405 -14.67 10.58 -5.49
N GLU A 406 -14.14 9.39 -5.25
CA GLU A 406 -13.73 8.45 -6.30
C GLU A 406 -14.94 8.05 -7.15
N SER A 407 -16.02 7.58 -6.50
CA SER A 407 -17.29 7.25 -7.15
C SER A 407 -17.86 8.42 -7.96
N TYR A 408 -17.78 9.65 -7.47
CA TYR A 408 -18.26 10.82 -8.21
C TYR A 408 -17.44 11.05 -9.49
N LEU A 409 -16.11 11.00 -9.39
CA LEU A 409 -15.23 11.18 -10.55
C LEU A 409 -15.50 10.11 -11.62
N GLU A 410 -15.70 8.86 -11.23
CA GLU A 410 -16.03 7.78 -12.17
C GLU A 410 -17.37 7.99 -12.87
N ASN A 411 -18.38 8.49 -12.13
CA ASN A 411 -19.68 8.76 -12.71
C ASN A 411 -19.66 9.93 -13.72
N VAL A 412 -18.79 10.93 -13.50
CA VAL A 412 -18.68 12.12 -14.36
C VAL A 412 -17.80 11.86 -15.58
N TYR A 413 -16.65 11.21 -15.39
CA TYR A 413 -15.62 11.06 -16.43
C TYR A 413 -15.60 9.66 -17.06
N GLY A 414 -16.31 8.68 -16.49
CA GLY A 414 -16.29 7.29 -16.93
C GLY A 414 -15.16 6.49 -16.26
N SER A 415 -15.35 5.18 -16.07
CA SER A 415 -14.41 4.34 -15.31
C SER A 415 -13.01 4.23 -15.92
N GLU A 416 -12.88 4.26 -17.25
CA GLU A 416 -11.59 4.14 -17.95
C GLU A 416 -10.80 5.46 -17.98
N ASP A 417 -11.49 6.60 -18.11
CA ASP A 417 -10.89 7.94 -18.23
C ASP A 417 -10.94 8.75 -16.92
N SER A 418 -11.46 8.16 -15.83
CA SER A 418 -11.62 8.85 -14.56
C SER A 418 -10.27 9.27 -13.97
N PRO A 419 -10.16 10.50 -13.45
CA PRO A 419 -9.05 10.87 -12.58
C PRO A 419 -8.94 9.88 -11.42
N GLN A 420 -7.87 9.10 -11.37
CA GLN A 420 -7.67 8.08 -10.34
C GLN A 420 -7.15 8.73 -9.05
N LEU A 421 -7.65 8.27 -7.90
CA LEU A 421 -7.17 8.72 -6.60
C LEU A 421 -6.03 7.84 -6.11
N LEU A 422 -5.08 8.44 -5.39
CA LEU A 422 -4.02 7.73 -4.68
C LEU A 422 -3.94 8.25 -3.26
N THR A 423 -3.85 7.36 -2.28
CA THR A 423 -3.58 7.71 -0.87
C THR A 423 -2.40 6.89 -0.37
N ALA A 424 -1.54 7.51 0.44
CA ALA A 424 -0.57 6.75 1.22
C ALA A 424 -1.22 6.31 2.54
N ILE A 425 -1.06 5.05 2.90
CA ILE A 425 -1.55 4.50 4.16
C ILE A 425 -0.38 3.84 4.87
N ASN A 426 -0.05 4.37 6.04
CA ASN A 426 1.00 3.82 6.86
C ASN A 426 0.53 2.59 7.64
N LEU A 427 1.44 2.11 8.49
CA LEU A 427 1.16 1.07 9.48
C LEU A 427 0.54 1.64 10.77
N GLU A 428 -0.29 2.68 10.68
CA GLU A 428 -0.99 3.24 11.84
C GLU A 428 -1.76 2.14 12.58
N GLY A 429 -1.68 2.18 13.91
CA GLY A 429 -2.33 1.17 14.74
C GLY A 429 -1.68 -0.22 14.68
N ALA A 430 -0.55 -0.43 14.00
CA ALA A 430 0.15 -1.73 13.99
C ALA A 430 0.70 -2.19 15.37
N ARG A 431 0.60 -1.33 16.39
CA ARG A 431 0.87 -1.69 17.80
C ARG A 431 -0.37 -2.16 18.55
N ILE A 432 -1.56 -2.03 17.96
CA ILE A 432 -2.83 -2.42 18.56
C ILE A 432 -3.02 -3.92 18.35
N THR A 433 -3.21 -4.66 19.44
CA THR A 433 -3.42 -6.11 19.41
C THR A 433 -4.88 -6.43 19.67
N LYS A 434 -5.50 -7.18 18.75
CA LYS A 434 -6.85 -7.71 18.86
C LYS A 434 -6.90 -8.85 19.91
N PRO A 435 -8.08 -9.20 20.47
CA PRO A 435 -8.21 -10.28 21.46
C PRO A 435 -7.70 -11.65 20.97
N ASN A 436 -7.71 -11.89 19.66
CA ASN A 436 -7.20 -13.12 19.05
C ASN A 436 -5.67 -13.13 18.86
N GLY A 437 -4.95 -12.09 19.30
CA GLY A 437 -3.50 -11.96 19.19
C GLY A 437 -3.01 -11.33 17.88
N ASN A 438 -3.90 -11.08 16.91
CA ASN A 438 -3.54 -10.41 15.66
C ASN A 438 -3.38 -8.90 15.84
N ILE A 439 -2.65 -8.29 14.92
CA ILE A 439 -2.47 -6.83 14.89
C ILE A 439 -3.62 -6.20 14.11
N TYR A 440 -4.03 -4.99 14.50
CA TYR A 440 -4.92 -4.15 13.70
C TYR A 440 -4.16 -3.56 12.51
N GLU A 441 -4.69 -3.76 11.31
CA GLU A 441 -4.08 -3.31 10.06
C GLU A 441 -4.99 -2.25 9.43
N HIS A 442 -4.60 -0.98 9.57
CA HIS A 442 -5.43 0.15 9.16
C HIS A 442 -5.75 0.14 7.66
N TYR A 443 -4.79 -0.24 6.82
CA TYR A 443 -4.98 -0.39 5.38
C TYR A 443 -6.03 -1.45 5.02
N LEU A 444 -6.19 -2.53 5.80
CA LEU A 444 -7.24 -3.53 5.53
C LEU A 444 -8.63 -2.95 5.80
N ASN A 445 -8.76 -2.14 6.87
CA ASN A 445 -10.00 -1.45 7.15
C ASN A 445 -10.33 -0.42 6.04
N PHE A 446 -9.32 0.27 5.51
CA PHE A 446 -9.50 1.16 4.36
C PHE A 446 -9.96 0.40 3.11
N LEU A 447 -9.31 -0.71 2.76
CA LEU A 447 -9.74 -1.56 1.64
C LEU A 447 -11.18 -2.04 1.79
N ALA A 448 -11.58 -2.43 3.01
CA ALA A 448 -12.92 -2.92 3.28
C ALA A 448 -14.00 -1.84 3.15
N GLN A 449 -13.70 -0.60 3.56
CA GLN A 449 -14.69 0.50 3.60
C GLN A 449 -14.67 1.38 2.36
N ALA A 450 -13.49 1.77 1.88
CA ALA A 450 -13.32 2.73 0.79
C ALA A 450 -13.14 2.07 -0.58
N LYS A 451 -12.73 0.79 -0.63
CA LYS A 451 -12.49 0.01 -1.87
C LYS A 451 -11.73 0.81 -2.95
N PRO A 452 -10.57 1.38 -2.61
CA PRO A 452 -9.86 2.30 -3.49
C PRO A 452 -9.43 1.62 -4.80
N ARG A 453 -9.37 2.37 -5.90
CA ARG A 453 -8.75 1.88 -7.14
C ARG A 453 -7.24 1.77 -7.07
N ALA A 454 -6.59 2.63 -6.30
CA ALA A 454 -5.16 2.56 -6.03
C ALA A 454 -4.88 2.87 -4.56
N ILE A 455 -3.98 2.09 -3.97
CA ILE A 455 -3.51 2.27 -2.60
C ILE A 455 -2.00 2.31 -2.60
N ALA A 456 -1.42 3.30 -1.90
CA ALA A 456 0.00 3.31 -1.60
C ALA A 456 0.23 2.91 -0.13
N VAL A 457 1.23 2.08 0.13
CA VAL A 457 1.61 1.71 1.50
C VAL A 457 3.07 2.04 1.75
N ASP A 458 3.34 2.71 2.86
CA ASP A 458 4.70 3.05 3.28
C ASP A 458 5.14 2.26 4.52
N ALA A 459 6.12 1.38 4.30
CA ALA A 459 6.66 0.50 5.31
C ALA A 459 8.15 0.82 5.49
N TYR A 460 8.48 1.63 6.50
CA TYR A 460 9.85 2.09 6.75
C TYR A 460 10.55 1.20 7.80
N PRO A 461 11.35 0.19 7.40
CA PRO A 461 11.89 -0.78 8.33
C PRO A 461 13.03 -0.22 9.18
N LEU A 462 13.64 0.92 8.82
CA LEU A 462 14.87 1.42 9.45
C LEU A 462 14.65 2.54 10.48
N ALA A 463 13.49 2.62 11.14
CA ALA A 463 13.24 3.60 12.22
C ALA A 463 14.04 3.33 13.52
N GLU A 464 14.90 4.22 14.00
CA GLU A 464 15.53 4.11 15.32
C GLU A 464 14.80 5.08 16.26
N TRP A 465 14.23 4.63 17.38
CA TRP A 465 13.48 5.54 18.29
C TRP A 465 14.36 6.16 19.39
N GLY A 466 15.67 6.19 19.16
CA GLY A 466 16.67 6.85 20.00
C GLY A 466 17.93 6.02 20.22
N SER A 467 18.84 6.52 21.06
CA SER A 467 20.18 5.93 21.29
C SER A 467 20.20 4.53 21.92
N THR A 468 19.05 4.00 22.33
CA THR A 468 18.91 2.67 22.95
C THR A 468 18.26 1.63 22.03
N ASP A 469 17.75 2.04 20.86
CA ASP A 469 17.01 1.20 19.91
C ASP A 469 17.72 1.16 18.55
N LEU A 470 19.02 0.84 18.59
CA LEU A 470 19.90 0.85 17.43
C LEU A 470 19.72 -0.43 16.60
N ILE A 471 19.67 -0.30 15.27
CA ILE A 471 19.58 -1.44 14.36
C ILE A 471 20.82 -2.32 14.53
N ARG A 472 20.61 -3.63 14.62
CA ARG A 472 21.70 -4.62 14.58
C ARG A 472 21.93 -5.06 13.15
N TRP A 473 23.03 -4.60 12.58
CA TRP A 473 23.38 -4.81 11.18
C TRP A 473 24.24 -6.05 10.95
N ASN A 474 24.83 -6.63 11.99
CA ASN A 474 25.65 -7.84 11.86
C ASN A 474 25.18 -8.96 12.81
N ASN A 475 24.03 -8.81 13.48
CA ASN A 475 23.49 -9.81 14.41
C ASN A 475 22.02 -10.13 14.10
N ASP A 476 21.79 -11.26 13.43
CA ASP A 476 20.46 -11.70 13.02
C ASP A 476 19.61 -12.32 14.15
N SER A 477 20.28 -12.82 15.19
CA SER A 477 19.63 -13.39 16.37
C SER A 477 18.97 -12.33 17.26
N ASP A 478 19.39 -11.07 17.18
CA ASP A 478 18.84 -9.96 17.96
C ASP A 478 17.42 -9.57 17.48
N PRO A 479 16.47 -9.22 18.37
CA PRO A 479 15.17 -8.68 17.97
C PRO A 479 15.23 -7.39 17.12
N LEU A 480 16.29 -6.61 17.25
CA LEU A 480 16.55 -5.37 16.51
C LEU A 480 17.40 -5.60 15.24
N SER A 481 17.62 -6.87 14.86
CA SER A 481 18.20 -7.26 13.58
C SER A 481 17.53 -6.53 12.42
N VAL A 482 18.31 -5.95 11.50
CA VAL A 482 17.77 -5.35 10.27
C VAL A 482 16.89 -6.33 9.49
N GLN A 483 17.23 -7.62 9.47
CA GLN A 483 16.44 -8.62 8.76
C GLN A 483 15.08 -8.83 9.42
N LYS A 484 15.01 -9.01 10.75
CA LYS A 484 13.73 -9.16 11.46
C LYS A 484 12.86 -7.93 11.38
N ARG A 485 13.49 -6.76 11.28
CA ARG A 485 12.77 -5.49 11.07
C ARG A 485 12.15 -5.42 9.68
N ILE A 486 12.90 -5.78 8.63
CA ILE A 486 12.37 -5.93 7.27
C ILE A 486 11.25 -6.98 7.26
N ASP A 487 11.40 -8.12 7.96
CA ASP A 487 10.36 -9.15 8.05
C ASP A 487 9.06 -8.60 8.65
N ARG A 488 9.19 -7.95 9.80
CA ARG A 488 8.04 -7.49 10.60
C ARG A 488 7.31 -6.31 9.94
N ILE A 489 8.05 -5.38 9.34
CA ILE A 489 7.51 -4.10 8.87
C ILE A 489 7.21 -4.15 7.38
N VAL A 490 8.06 -4.79 6.57
CA VAL A 490 7.93 -4.75 5.10
C VAL A 490 7.30 -6.02 4.58
N THR A 491 7.97 -7.17 4.73
CA THR A 491 7.53 -8.39 4.03
C THR A 491 6.17 -8.89 4.52
N LYS A 492 5.93 -8.86 5.84
CA LYS A 492 4.65 -9.24 6.41
C LYS A 492 3.52 -8.33 5.93
N THR A 493 3.71 -7.01 6.00
CA THR A 493 2.72 -6.03 5.51
C THR A 493 2.46 -6.21 4.03
N TYR A 494 3.51 -6.28 3.22
CA TYR A 494 3.38 -6.36 1.76
C TYR A 494 2.66 -7.65 1.36
N LYS A 495 2.98 -8.77 2.02
CA LYS A 495 2.29 -10.05 1.83
C LYS A 495 0.83 -9.98 2.26
N SER A 496 0.53 -9.47 3.45
CA SER A 496 -0.85 -9.31 3.94
C SER A 496 -1.68 -8.48 2.96
N LEU A 497 -1.15 -7.34 2.48
CA LEU A 497 -1.81 -6.48 1.51
C LEU A 497 -2.02 -7.18 0.16
N ALA A 498 -0.98 -7.80 -0.39
CA ALA A 498 -1.08 -8.53 -1.66
C ALA A 498 -2.11 -9.66 -1.59
N GLN A 499 -2.20 -10.38 -0.47
CA GLN A 499 -3.23 -11.39 -0.26
C GLN A 499 -4.64 -10.78 -0.16
N ALA A 500 -4.80 -9.72 0.64
CA ALA A 500 -6.08 -9.05 0.85
C ALA A 500 -6.68 -8.45 -0.44
N VAL A 501 -5.81 -8.04 -1.37
CA VAL A 501 -6.17 -7.52 -2.70
C VAL A 501 -6.29 -8.68 -3.69
N ARG A 502 -5.21 -9.37 -4.04
CA ARG A 502 -5.18 -10.34 -5.16
C ARG A 502 -6.01 -11.59 -4.94
N LEU A 503 -6.25 -11.97 -3.69
CA LEU A 503 -7.07 -13.13 -3.34
C LEU A 503 -8.49 -12.74 -2.88
N ASN A 504 -8.87 -11.46 -2.99
CA ASN A 504 -10.19 -11.00 -2.60
C ASN A 504 -11.29 -11.62 -3.48
N GLN A 505 -12.47 -11.86 -2.90
CA GLN A 505 -13.65 -12.35 -3.64
C GLN A 505 -14.38 -11.21 -4.37
N ASP A 506 -14.31 -9.97 -3.85
CA ASP A 506 -14.81 -8.79 -4.53
C ASP A 506 -13.85 -8.38 -5.65
N LEU A 507 -14.35 -8.36 -6.88
CA LEU A 507 -13.54 -8.02 -8.06
C LEU A 507 -13.03 -6.58 -8.02
N SER A 508 -13.81 -5.64 -7.47
CA SER A 508 -13.40 -4.24 -7.36
C SER A 508 -12.16 -4.07 -6.49
N VAL A 509 -12.08 -4.84 -5.39
CA VAL A 509 -10.91 -4.87 -4.51
C VAL A 509 -9.76 -5.67 -5.12
N ARG A 510 -10.05 -6.71 -5.91
CA ARG A 510 -8.99 -7.50 -6.57
C ARG A 510 -8.19 -6.71 -7.59
N GLU A 511 -8.86 -5.75 -8.24
CA GLU A 511 -8.31 -4.87 -9.25
C GLU A 511 -7.66 -3.60 -8.66
N THR A 512 -7.68 -3.41 -7.34
CA THR A 512 -6.97 -2.30 -6.68
C THR A 512 -5.47 -2.35 -7.01
N GLU A 513 -4.94 -1.26 -7.55
CA GLU A 513 -3.52 -1.09 -7.80
C GLU A 513 -2.74 -0.93 -6.48
N ILE A 514 -1.65 -1.67 -6.33
CA ILE A 514 -0.80 -1.66 -5.14
C ILE A 514 0.49 -0.92 -5.46
N ILE A 515 0.62 0.27 -4.88
CA ILE A 515 1.83 1.08 -4.96
C ILE A 515 2.61 0.93 -3.66
N TYR A 516 3.90 0.59 -3.74
CA TYR A 516 4.75 0.50 -2.57
C TYR A 516 5.64 1.73 -2.44
N ILE A 517 5.79 2.23 -1.22
CA ILE A 517 6.62 3.38 -0.89
C ILE A 517 7.83 2.90 -0.08
N PRO A 518 8.94 2.51 -0.74
CA PRO A 518 10.14 2.06 -0.04
C PRO A 518 10.83 3.22 0.67
N GLN A 519 11.53 2.92 1.77
CA GLN A 519 12.33 3.91 2.47
C GLN A 519 13.59 4.22 1.66
N THR A 520 13.74 5.47 1.20
CA THR A 520 14.95 5.97 0.50
C THR A 520 15.63 7.14 1.23
N PHE A 521 15.03 7.58 2.34
CA PHE A 521 15.44 8.76 3.12
C PHE A 521 15.85 8.39 4.55
N GLY A 522 16.39 9.36 5.29
CA GLY A 522 16.53 9.31 6.74
C GLY A 522 16.26 10.64 7.44
N GLU A 523 16.08 10.59 8.75
CA GLU A 523 15.88 11.73 9.64
C GLU A 523 16.89 11.64 10.79
N TYR A 524 17.87 12.55 10.80
CA TYR A 524 18.97 12.58 11.76
C TYR A 524 18.80 13.70 12.77
N VAL A 525 18.61 13.38 14.04
CA VAL A 525 18.35 14.35 15.12
C VAL A 525 19.67 14.84 15.72
N PRO A 526 20.01 16.14 15.58
CA PRO A 526 21.12 16.73 16.30
C PRO A 526 20.77 16.95 17.78
N ASP A 527 21.65 16.59 18.71
CA ASP A 527 21.48 16.86 20.15
C ASP A 527 22.12 18.20 20.53
N THR A 528 21.34 19.09 21.14
CA THR A 528 21.78 20.41 21.62
C THR A 528 22.28 20.41 23.07
N ALA A 529 22.11 19.32 23.82
CA ALA A 529 22.35 19.29 25.27
C ALA A 529 23.47 18.34 25.73
N ASN A 530 23.65 17.16 25.13
CA ASN A 530 24.57 16.12 25.65
C ASN A 530 25.54 15.51 24.61
N GLY A 531 25.55 16.00 23.37
CA GLY A 531 26.49 15.56 22.33
C GLY A 531 26.23 14.17 21.75
N VAL A 532 25.05 13.57 21.97
CA VAL A 532 24.68 12.27 21.38
C VAL A 532 23.68 12.48 20.25
N LEU A 533 24.17 12.35 19.02
CA LEU A 533 23.35 12.38 17.81
C LEU A 533 22.54 11.09 17.69
N GLN A 534 21.31 11.12 17.16
CA GLN A 534 20.46 9.93 17.00
C GLN A 534 19.67 9.95 15.69
N TRP A 535 19.30 8.78 15.16
CA TRP A 535 18.38 8.66 14.04
C TRP A 535 16.94 8.58 14.55
N ARG A 536 15.99 9.10 13.77
CA ARG A 536 14.55 8.77 13.86
C ARG A 536 14.19 7.75 12.78
N TYR A 537 14.58 8.04 11.55
CA TYR A 537 14.56 7.09 10.43
C TYR A 537 15.98 6.98 9.90
N PHE A 538 16.59 5.82 10.02
CA PHE A 538 17.95 5.59 9.55
C PHE A 538 17.96 5.55 8.02
N LYS A 539 18.83 6.36 7.39
CA LYS A 539 18.93 6.38 5.92
C LYS A 539 19.53 5.07 5.40
N PRO A 540 18.91 4.39 4.40
CA PRO A 540 19.48 3.17 3.86
C PRO A 540 20.91 3.38 3.32
N PRO A 541 21.90 2.58 3.74
CA PRO A 541 23.28 2.68 3.27
C PRO A 541 23.50 1.86 2.00
N ARG A 542 24.33 2.38 1.07
CA ARG A 542 24.88 1.60 -0.07
C ARG A 542 23.82 0.72 -0.77
N SER A 543 24.11 -0.57 -0.99
CA SER A 543 23.22 -1.51 -1.66
C SER A 543 21.91 -1.82 -0.92
N MET A 544 21.73 -1.41 0.34
CA MET A 544 20.43 -1.50 1.00
C MET A 544 19.36 -0.66 0.27
N ASN A 545 19.76 0.43 -0.40
CA ASN A 545 18.86 1.20 -1.27
C ASN A 545 18.27 0.31 -2.37
N LYS A 546 19.09 -0.47 -3.10
CA LYS A 546 18.62 -1.42 -4.11
C LYS A 546 17.68 -2.48 -3.51
N CYS A 547 18.04 -2.98 -2.32
CA CYS A 547 17.27 -4.03 -1.65
C CYS A 547 15.84 -3.56 -1.41
N LEU A 548 15.68 -2.39 -0.76
CA LEU A 548 14.36 -1.86 -0.42
C LEU A 548 13.60 -1.45 -1.68
N GLN A 549 14.29 -0.96 -2.73
CA GLN A 549 13.68 -0.57 -3.99
C GLN A 549 13.12 -1.77 -4.79
N LEU A 550 13.81 -2.91 -4.80
CA LEU A 550 13.40 -4.10 -5.57
C LEU A 550 12.42 -5.01 -4.81
N LEU A 551 12.44 -4.97 -3.48
CA LEU A 551 11.61 -5.84 -2.62
C LEU A 551 10.10 -5.80 -2.92
N PRO A 552 9.47 -4.65 -3.26
CA PRO A 552 8.08 -4.59 -3.70
C PRO A 552 7.71 -5.58 -4.80
N LEU A 553 8.62 -5.85 -5.74
CA LEU A 553 8.36 -6.76 -6.86
C LEU A 553 8.15 -8.22 -6.43
N CYS A 554 8.44 -8.59 -5.18
CA CYS A 554 8.08 -9.91 -4.64
C CYS A 554 6.60 -10.01 -4.23
N TYR A 555 5.86 -8.90 -4.20
CA TYR A 555 4.52 -8.79 -3.58
C TYR A 555 3.46 -8.15 -4.48
N SER A 556 3.47 -8.44 -5.78
CA SER A 556 2.45 -7.96 -6.72
C SER A 556 2.34 -6.43 -6.82
N ALA A 557 3.45 -5.71 -6.70
CA ALA A 557 3.51 -4.28 -6.95
C ALA A 557 3.01 -3.95 -8.36
N ASP A 558 2.19 -2.91 -8.48
CA ASP A 558 1.83 -2.27 -9.77
C ASP A 558 2.63 -0.99 -10.02
N GLY A 559 3.23 -0.46 -8.96
CA GLY A 559 4.18 0.65 -9.05
C GLY A 559 4.95 0.84 -7.76
N ILE A 560 5.97 1.70 -7.84
CA ILE A 560 6.84 2.07 -6.74
C ILE A 560 6.87 3.60 -6.66
N LEU A 561 6.79 4.16 -5.47
CA LEU A 561 6.82 5.61 -5.24
C LEU A 561 7.81 5.96 -4.13
N ASP A 562 8.98 6.48 -4.47
CA ASP A 562 10.04 6.75 -3.50
C ASP A 562 9.71 7.98 -2.65
N PHE A 563 9.55 7.81 -1.33
CA PHE A 563 9.29 8.94 -0.45
C PHE A 563 10.52 9.82 -0.22
N ALA A 564 10.34 11.15 -0.34
CA ALA A 564 11.36 12.17 -0.09
C ALA A 564 12.64 11.99 -0.93
N LEU A 565 12.49 11.92 -2.27
CA LEU A 565 13.63 11.89 -3.19
C LEU A 565 14.52 13.15 -3.05
N LEU A 566 13.93 14.29 -2.68
CA LEU A 566 14.57 15.59 -2.56
C LEU A 566 14.52 16.12 -1.12
N ALA A 567 15.63 16.69 -0.65
CA ALA A 567 15.70 17.49 0.56
C ALA A 567 16.42 18.83 0.34
N GLY A 568 15.99 19.88 1.05
CA GLY A 568 16.60 21.20 0.96
C GLY A 568 17.98 21.28 1.63
N THR A 569 18.79 22.28 1.24
CA THR A 569 20.14 22.52 1.78
C THR A 569 20.16 23.01 3.23
N TYR A 570 19.06 23.61 3.70
CA TYR A 570 18.88 24.03 5.09
C TYR A 570 17.79 23.17 5.74
N PRO A 571 18.16 22.17 6.55
CA PRO A 571 17.22 21.20 7.09
C PRO A 571 16.39 21.72 8.29
N TYR A 572 16.21 23.03 8.44
CA TYR A 572 15.43 23.61 9.54
C TYR A 572 13.96 23.82 9.14
N GLY A 573 13.05 23.33 9.97
CA GLY A 573 11.79 24.03 10.21
C GLY A 573 12.01 25.17 11.22
N ALA A 574 10.93 25.84 11.64
CA ALA A 574 11.04 27.05 12.46
C ALA A 574 11.25 26.84 13.99
N SER A 575 11.72 25.67 14.47
CA SER A 575 11.72 25.38 15.92
C SER A 575 12.93 24.54 16.39
N PRO A 576 13.48 24.77 17.61
CA PRO A 576 14.70 24.13 18.15
C PRO A 576 14.66 22.60 18.39
N ALA A 577 13.69 21.86 17.82
CA ALA A 577 13.45 20.44 18.10
C ALA A 577 13.61 19.51 16.86
N GLN A 578 14.23 19.98 15.78
CA GLN A 578 14.02 19.42 14.43
C GLN A 578 15.22 18.65 13.88
N TYR A 579 14.93 17.44 13.39
CA TYR A 579 15.86 16.54 12.71
C TYR A 579 16.27 17.06 11.33
N TYR A 580 17.37 16.54 10.81
CA TYR A 580 17.81 16.72 9.43
C TYR A 580 17.27 15.62 8.54
N ARG A 581 16.43 15.98 7.57
CA ARG A 581 15.99 15.04 6.52
C ARG A 581 17.11 14.88 5.49
N LEU A 582 17.52 13.64 5.27
CA LEU A 582 18.52 13.23 4.30
C LEU A 582 17.81 12.46 3.19
N ALA A 583 18.00 12.89 1.96
CA ALA A 583 17.37 12.35 0.77
C ALA A 583 18.43 11.99 -0.27
N PRO A 584 18.12 11.13 -1.27
CA PRO A 584 19.05 10.79 -2.34
C PRO A 584 19.52 12.00 -3.17
N LEU A 585 18.70 13.04 -3.28
CA LEU A 585 19.03 14.30 -3.95
C LEU A 585 18.85 15.49 -3.01
N MET A 586 19.69 16.51 -3.20
CA MET A 586 19.63 17.79 -2.50
C MET A 586 19.27 18.92 -3.44
N HIS A 587 18.64 19.97 -2.91
CA HIS A 587 18.34 21.19 -3.65
C HIS A 587 18.56 22.47 -2.82
N GLY A 588 18.80 23.58 -3.52
CA GLY A 588 18.80 24.96 -3.03
C GLY A 588 17.40 25.51 -2.77
N SER A 589 17.31 26.79 -2.40
CA SER A 589 16.02 27.48 -2.34
C SER A 589 15.29 27.40 -3.69
N HIS A 590 13.96 27.29 -3.64
CA HIS A 590 13.11 27.18 -4.84
C HIS A 590 13.51 26.02 -5.79
N TYR A 591 14.02 24.92 -5.24
CA TYR A 591 14.47 23.73 -5.99
C TYR A 591 15.57 23.99 -7.02
N THR A 592 16.44 24.97 -6.75
CA THR A 592 17.61 25.25 -7.60
C THR A 592 18.75 24.28 -7.33
N GLY A 593 19.63 24.01 -8.30
CA GLY A 593 20.86 23.22 -8.09
C GLY A 593 20.65 21.79 -7.61
N ILE A 594 19.71 21.04 -8.20
CA ILE A 594 19.44 19.64 -7.82
C ILE A 594 20.63 18.74 -8.15
N HIS A 595 21.18 18.04 -7.17
CA HIS A 595 22.31 17.11 -7.33
C HIS A 595 22.29 16.02 -6.25
N ALA A 596 22.98 14.91 -6.48
CA ALA A 596 23.25 13.92 -5.44
C ALA A 596 24.33 14.45 -4.49
N PRO A 597 24.24 14.22 -3.16
CA PRO A 597 25.32 14.54 -2.23
C PRO A 597 26.61 13.80 -2.60
N GLU A 598 27.78 14.43 -2.39
CA GLU A 598 29.08 13.86 -2.82
C GLU A 598 29.44 12.55 -2.11
N ASP A 599 29.08 12.40 -0.83
CA ASP A 599 29.39 11.23 0.02
C ASP A 599 28.17 10.30 0.19
N ASP A 600 27.31 10.20 -0.83
CA ASP A 600 26.05 9.46 -0.75
C ASP A 600 25.77 8.65 -2.02
N SER A 601 25.74 7.33 -1.89
CA SER A 601 25.51 6.39 -3.00
C SER A 601 24.04 6.09 -3.30
N ALA A 602 23.08 6.66 -2.54
CA ALA A 602 21.67 6.26 -2.64
C ALA A 602 21.09 6.48 -4.04
N PHE A 603 21.34 7.64 -4.67
CA PHE A 603 20.79 7.93 -6.00
C PHE A 603 21.34 7.00 -7.09
N GLU A 604 22.63 6.66 -7.06
CA GLU A 604 23.22 5.68 -7.98
C GLU A 604 22.59 4.30 -7.81
N HIS A 605 22.45 3.84 -6.57
CA HIS A 605 21.83 2.56 -6.27
C HIS A 605 20.35 2.49 -6.68
N LEU A 606 19.58 3.55 -6.44
CA LEU A 606 18.20 3.66 -6.92
C LEU A 606 18.13 3.62 -8.45
N SER A 607 19.03 4.34 -9.14
CA SER A 607 19.10 4.34 -10.61
C SER A 607 19.31 2.92 -11.17
N VAL A 608 20.22 2.15 -10.58
CA VAL A 608 20.48 0.75 -10.98
C VAL A 608 19.28 -0.15 -10.71
N ALA A 609 18.60 0.00 -9.57
CA ALA A 609 17.39 -0.76 -9.26
C ALA A 609 16.24 -0.39 -10.22
N ASN A 610 16.05 0.90 -10.51
CA ASN A 610 14.99 1.39 -11.39
C ASN A 610 15.17 0.91 -12.84
N GLN A 611 16.40 0.75 -13.34
CA GLN A 611 16.65 0.09 -14.64
C GLN A 611 16.07 -1.32 -14.70
N LYS A 612 16.20 -2.09 -13.62
CA LYS A 612 15.64 -3.44 -13.52
C LYS A 612 14.12 -3.40 -13.38
N ILE A 613 13.60 -2.52 -12.55
CA ILE A 613 12.15 -2.34 -12.35
C ILE A 613 11.47 -1.97 -13.67
N ALA A 614 12.10 -1.12 -14.50
CA ALA A 614 11.56 -0.75 -15.80
C ALA A 614 11.38 -1.94 -16.76
N VAL A 615 12.06 -3.06 -16.51
CA VAL A 615 11.88 -4.31 -17.28
C VAL A 615 11.02 -5.32 -16.52
N TYR A 616 11.28 -5.53 -15.23
CA TYR A 616 10.58 -6.53 -14.42
C TYR A 616 9.14 -6.14 -14.09
N GLY A 617 8.90 -4.86 -13.77
CA GLY A 617 7.58 -4.37 -13.39
C GLY A 617 6.51 -4.62 -14.46
N PRO A 618 6.71 -4.17 -15.72
CA PRO A 618 5.77 -4.46 -16.80
C PRO A 618 5.60 -5.95 -17.04
N TYR A 619 6.67 -6.74 -16.88
CA TYR A 619 6.60 -8.19 -17.00
C TYR A 619 5.68 -8.81 -15.94
N LEU A 620 5.89 -8.45 -14.67
CA LEU A 620 5.16 -8.99 -13.53
C LEU A 620 3.70 -8.54 -13.49
N SER A 621 3.37 -7.35 -14.00
CA SER A 621 1.99 -6.87 -14.11
C SER A 621 1.09 -7.76 -14.98
N GLN A 622 1.70 -8.57 -15.86
CA GLN A 622 1.02 -9.54 -16.73
C GLN A 622 0.97 -10.96 -16.11
N GLN A 623 1.44 -11.11 -14.87
CA GLN A 623 1.53 -12.38 -14.17
C GLN A 623 0.59 -12.41 -12.99
N ASN A 624 0.13 -13.60 -12.62
CA ASN A 624 -0.68 -13.80 -11.44
C ASN A 624 0.25 -14.05 -10.23
N TRP A 625 0.32 -13.11 -9.30
CA TRP A 625 0.99 -13.33 -8.01
C TRP A 625 0.31 -14.46 -7.23
N LYS A 626 1.09 -15.33 -6.59
CA LYS A 626 0.60 -16.50 -5.86
C LYS A 626 0.96 -16.47 -4.38
N ASP A 627 2.23 -16.19 -4.08
CA ASP A 627 2.73 -16.15 -2.70
C ASP A 627 4.11 -15.48 -2.66
N ALA A 628 4.68 -15.33 -1.46
CA ALA A 628 6.07 -14.93 -1.25
C ALA A 628 6.67 -15.62 -0.01
N ASP A 629 7.98 -15.91 -0.03
CA ASP A 629 8.71 -16.51 1.09
C ASP A 629 10.16 -16.01 1.15
N CYS A 630 10.74 -15.98 2.35
CA CYS A 630 12.16 -15.72 2.56
C CYS A 630 12.94 -17.05 2.48
N LEU A 631 13.84 -17.15 1.50
CA LEU A 631 14.68 -18.32 1.31
C LEU A 631 15.90 -18.27 2.24
N MET A 632 16.08 -19.36 2.99
CA MET A 632 17.22 -19.63 3.85
C MET A 632 18.03 -20.80 3.29
N THR A 633 19.09 -21.20 3.99
CA THR A 633 19.89 -22.38 3.61
C THR A 633 19.12 -23.70 3.73
N SER A 634 18.08 -23.72 4.56
CA SER A 634 17.16 -24.85 4.76
C SER A 634 15.90 -24.80 3.88
N GLY A 635 15.79 -23.84 2.96
CA GLY A 635 14.58 -23.59 2.17
C GLY A 635 13.76 -22.40 2.67
N GLY A 636 12.51 -22.30 2.24
CA GLY A 636 11.58 -21.22 2.62
C GLY A 636 11.20 -21.24 4.10
N THR A 637 11.13 -20.05 4.72
CA THR A 637 10.78 -19.88 6.14
C THR A 637 9.29 -20.00 6.44
N GLU A 638 8.44 -19.65 5.48
CA GLU A 638 6.99 -19.63 5.62
C GLU A 638 6.34 -20.92 5.09
N GLY A 639 7.13 -21.80 4.46
CA GLY A 639 6.70 -23.14 4.06
C GLY A 639 5.83 -23.15 2.81
N VAL A 640 6.07 -22.23 1.87
CA VAL A 640 5.37 -22.20 0.58
C VAL A 640 5.50 -23.55 -0.12
N ASN A 641 4.35 -24.12 -0.55
CA ASN A 641 4.34 -25.38 -1.28
C ASN A 641 4.97 -25.20 -2.66
N LEU A 642 6.07 -25.90 -2.93
CA LEU A 642 6.84 -25.76 -4.17
C LEU A 642 6.30 -26.57 -5.36
N SER A 643 5.45 -27.56 -5.10
CA SER A 643 4.92 -28.47 -6.14
C SER A 643 4.17 -27.73 -7.28
N PRO A 644 3.30 -26.73 -7.02
CA PRO A 644 2.66 -25.92 -8.06
C PRO A 644 3.62 -25.15 -8.97
N TYR A 645 4.86 -24.92 -8.52
CA TYR A 645 5.91 -24.23 -9.28
C TYR A 645 6.90 -25.21 -9.93
N PHE A 646 6.56 -26.50 -9.96
CA PHE A 646 7.36 -27.59 -10.50
C PHE A 646 8.77 -27.71 -9.89
N LEU A 647 8.93 -27.31 -8.63
CA LEU A 647 10.20 -27.44 -7.90
C LEU A 647 10.11 -28.52 -6.83
N GLN A 648 11.17 -29.32 -6.73
CA GLN A 648 11.39 -30.23 -5.61
C GLN A 648 12.02 -29.49 -4.43
N ASP A 649 12.90 -28.53 -4.70
CA ASP A 649 13.60 -27.75 -3.69
C ASP A 649 13.99 -26.37 -4.20
N LEU A 650 14.00 -25.40 -3.29
CA LEU A 650 14.38 -24.01 -3.52
C LEU A 650 15.00 -23.45 -2.23
N ARG A 651 16.30 -23.14 -2.27
CA ARG A 651 17.06 -22.72 -1.08
C ARG A 651 18.24 -21.84 -1.45
N VAL A 652 18.80 -21.15 -0.46
CA VAL A 652 20.09 -20.46 -0.59
C VAL A 652 21.23 -21.46 -0.35
N HIS A 653 22.32 -21.34 -1.09
CA HIS A 653 23.54 -22.11 -0.84
C HIS A 653 24.14 -21.71 0.52
N ASP A 654 24.53 -22.69 1.33
CA ASP A 654 25.16 -22.44 2.64
C ASP A 654 26.55 -21.78 2.47
N PRO A 655 26.73 -20.51 2.89
CA PRO A 655 28.01 -19.81 2.75
C PRO A 655 29.14 -20.44 3.58
N HIS A 656 28.83 -21.32 4.53
CA HIS A 656 29.79 -22.02 5.38
C HIS A 656 30.30 -23.34 4.82
N THR A 657 29.72 -23.81 3.70
CA THR A 657 30.27 -24.95 2.98
C THR A 657 31.37 -24.45 2.05
N SER A 658 32.57 -25.03 2.17
CA SER A 658 33.80 -24.52 1.55
C SER A 658 33.65 -24.28 0.05
N ALA A 659 33.82 -23.04 -0.42
CA ALA A 659 34.07 -22.78 -1.84
C ALA A 659 35.41 -23.46 -2.23
N PRO A 660 35.56 -24.01 -3.46
CA PRO A 660 36.77 -24.73 -3.88
C PRO A 660 38.08 -23.92 -3.87
N SER A 661 38.07 -22.59 -3.64
CA SER A 661 39.28 -21.77 -3.76
C SER A 661 39.26 -20.41 -3.04
N GLY A 662 38.68 -20.29 -1.84
CA GLY A 662 38.72 -19.00 -1.15
C GLY A 662 38.34 -19.05 0.32
N SER A 663 38.86 -18.09 1.08
CA SER A 663 38.51 -17.84 2.49
C SER A 663 37.00 -17.82 2.69
N ALA A 664 36.54 -18.47 3.77
CA ALA A 664 35.13 -18.47 4.13
C ALA A 664 34.61 -17.02 4.25
N PRO A 665 33.48 -16.69 3.60
CA PRO A 665 32.90 -15.35 3.67
C PRO A 665 32.59 -14.97 5.12
N THR A 666 32.55 -13.66 5.39
CA THR A 666 32.22 -13.14 6.72
C THR A 666 30.79 -13.59 7.07
N PRO A 667 30.59 -14.40 8.12
CA PRO A 667 29.36 -15.17 8.28
C PRO A 667 28.31 -14.37 9.05
N TYR A 668 27.84 -13.29 8.45
CA TYR A 668 26.62 -12.65 8.92
C TYR A 668 25.51 -13.06 7.95
N TYR A 669 24.45 -13.65 8.50
CA TYR A 669 23.25 -14.14 7.80
C TYR A 669 23.39 -15.46 7.01
N ASN A 670 22.55 -16.44 7.36
CA ASN A 670 22.41 -17.71 6.66
C ASN A 670 21.22 -17.69 5.67
N GLY A 671 21.35 -16.93 4.58
CA GLY A 671 20.31 -16.78 3.57
C GLY A 671 19.73 -15.37 3.51
N TYR A 672 18.41 -15.25 3.53
CA TYR A 672 17.65 -14.00 3.32
C TYR A 672 17.63 -13.53 1.86
N VAL A 673 17.23 -14.44 0.96
CA VAL A 673 16.77 -14.03 -0.37
C VAL A 673 15.25 -14.07 -0.38
N GLN A 674 14.60 -12.92 -0.56
CA GLN A 674 13.15 -12.87 -0.72
C GLN A 674 12.77 -13.44 -2.08
N CYS A 675 11.74 -14.29 -2.12
CA CYS A 675 11.18 -14.86 -3.34
C CYS A 675 9.70 -14.50 -3.43
N GLY A 676 9.29 -13.89 -4.54
CA GLY A 676 7.89 -13.76 -4.95
C GLY A 676 7.57 -14.80 -6.02
N TYR A 677 6.48 -15.53 -5.84
CA TYR A 677 6.03 -16.60 -6.72
C TYR A 677 4.91 -16.11 -7.62
N TYR A 678 5.11 -16.24 -8.92
CA TYR A 678 4.17 -15.81 -9.96
C TYR A 678 3.87 -16.97 -10.90
N SER A 679 2.73 -16.89 -11.59
CA SER A 679 2.45 -17.74 -12.73
C SER A 679 1.72 -17.01 -13.83
N ASP A 680 1.99 -17.36 -15.08
CA ASP A 680 1.18 -16.87 -16.20
C ASP A 680 -0.16 -17.62 -16.29
N ASP A 681 -0.98 -17.25 -17.28
CA ASP A 681 -2.28 -17.89 -17.54
C ASP A 681 -2.16 -19.35 -18.00
N GLN A 682 -0.97 -19.79 -18.41
CA GLN A 682 -0.65 -21.17 -18.76
C GLN A 682 -0.05 -21.95 -17.57
N LEU A 683 -0.04 -21.34 -16.38
CA LEU A 683 0.55 -21.88 -15.15
C LEU A 683 2.07 -22.11 -15.23
N SER A 684 2.77 -21.41 -16.12
CA SER A 684 4.24 -21.40 -16.13
C SER A 684 4.75 -20.52 -14.98
N PRO A 685 5.65 -21.02 -14.11
CA PRO A 685 6.08 -20.28 -12.94
C PRO A 685 7.21 -19.29 -13.25
N SER A 686 7.14 -18.15 -12.56
CA SER A 686 8.19 -17.13 -12.54
C SER A 686 8.50 -16.73 -11.11
N PHE A 687 9.76 -16.38 -10.85
CA PHE A 687 10.28 -16.15 -9.50
C PHE A 687 10.99 -14.80 -9.45
N MET A 688 10.45 -13.85 -8.68
CA MET A 688 11.15 -12.59 -8.39
C MET A 688 12.00 -12.77 -7.14
N LEU A 689 13.32 -12.71 -7.29
CA LEU A 689 14.29 -12.88 -6.21
C LEU A 689 14.91 -11.53 -5.83
N VAL A 690 15.04 -11.25 -4.54
CA VAL A 690 15.75 -10.07 -4.01
C VAL A 690 16.68 -10.48 -2.87
N ASN A 691 17.97 -10.23 -3.02
CA ASN A 691 18.97 -10.52 -2.00
C ASN A 691 18.94 -9.46 -0.90
N ARG A 692 18.37 -9.81 0.26
CA ARG A 692 18.28 -8.89 1.42
C ARG A 692 19.57 -8.77 2.21
N ARG A 693 20.55 -9.64 1.96
CA ARG A 693 21.91 -9.49 2.48
C ARG A 693 22.65 -8.45 1.64
N ALA A 694 22.39 -7.18 1.95
CA ALA A 694 22.91 -6.05 1.19
C ALA A 694 24.24 -5.53 1.74
N VAL A 695 24.32 -5.24 3.03
CA VAL A 695 25.49 -4.59 3.64
C VAL A 695 25.88 -5.23 4.96
N PHE A 696 27.13 -4.99 5.38
CA PHE A 696 27.62 -5.18 6.74
C PHE A 696 28.10 -3.85 7.32
N ARG A 697 27.91 -3.68 8.61
CA ARG A 697 28.47 -2.55 9.34
C ARG A 697 29.95 -2.81 9.65
N THR A 698 30.83 -1.83 9.41
CA THR A 698 32.28 -1.95 9.66
C THR A 698 32.69 -1.62 11.10
N GLY A 699 31.84 -0.88 11.83
CA GLY A 699 32.01 -0.52 13.25
C GLY A 699 31.14 -1.34 14.20
N GLY A 700 31.18 -1.01 15.49
CA GLY A 700 30.36 -1.70 16.51
C GLY A 700 28.88 -1.32 16.45
N ASP A 701 28.01 -2.34 16.45
CA ASP A 701 26.53 -2.20 16.41
C ASP A 701 25.93 -1.42 17.60
N ASN A 702 26.69 -1.18 18.67
CA ASN A 702 26.26 -0.50 19.89
C ASN A 702 26.42 1.03 19.85
N SER A 703 26.76 1.61 18.70
CA SER A 703 26.98 3.05 18.56
C SER A 703 26.08 3.65 17.49
N VAL A 704 25.73 4.92 17.62
CA VAL A 704 24.98 5.64 16.58
C VAL A 704 25.89 5.87 15.37
N VAL A 705 25.42 5.53 14.17
CA VAL A 705 26.13 5.82 12.92
C VAL A 705 26.15 7.33 12.68
N GLN A 706 27.34 7.84 12.38
CA GLN A 706 27.58 9.24 12.06
C GLN A 706 27.50 9.47 10.56
N LEU A 707 27.29 10.73 10.15
CA LEU A 707 27.38 11.12 8.74
C LEU A 707 28.85 11.25 8.30
N PRO A 708 29.17 10.94 7.03
CA PRO A 708 28.30 10.33 6.02
C PRO A 708 28.01 8.85 6.33
N VAL A 709 26.79 8.40 6.03
CA VAL A 709 26.30 7.07 6.45
C VAL A 709 27.12 5.94 5.83
N ASP A 710 27.42 6.05 4.53
CA ASP A 710 28.03 4.98 3.74
C ASP A 710 29.41 4.55 4.24
N ASP A 711 30.17 5.46 4.88
CA ASP A 711 31.49 5.18 5.46
C ASP A 711 31.45 4.11 6.56
N SER A 712 30.29 3.92 7.20
CA SER A 712 30.10 2.92 8.25
C SER A 712 29.70 1.54 7.71
N PHE A 713 29.61 1.36 6.39
CA PHE A 713 29.11 0.14 5.76
C PHE A 713 29.96 -0.32 4.57
N ILE A 714 29.97 -1.64 4.37
CA ILE A 714 30.47 -2.29 3.16
C ILE A 714 29.37 -3.15 2.56
N ASP A 715 29.37 -3.31 1.24
CA ASP A 715 28.47 -4.26 0.60
C ASP A 715 28.85 -5.69 0.99
N ALA A 716 27.85 -6.56 1.15
CA ALA A 716 28.04 -7.96 1.46
C ALA A 716 28.57 -8.74 0.24
N ASP A 717 28.75 -10.05 0.35
CA ASP A 717 29.00 -10.92 -0.80
C ASP A 717 27.68 -11.39 -1.44
N SER A 718 27.72 -11.73 -2.73
CA SER A 718 26.60 -12.31 -3.47
C SER A 718 26.08 -13.60 -2.81
N GLN A 719 24.79 -13.87 -2.97
CA GLN A 719 24.15 -15.12 -2.54
C GLN A 719 23.78 -15.99 -3.73
N THR A 720 24.03 -17.29 -3.63
CA THR A 720 23.63 -18.26 -4.66
C THR A 720 22.31 -18.93 -4.27
N VAL A 721 21.29 -18.80 -5.10
CA VAL A 721 20.02 -19.54 -4.96
C VAL A 721 20.07 -20.81 -5.79
N ILE A 722 19.63 -21.92 -5.21
CA ILE A 722 19.61 -23.24 -5.83
C ILE A 722 18.15 -23.62 -6.11
N PHE A 723 17.85 -23.87 -7.39
CA PHE A 723 16.61 -24.45 -7.85
C PHE A 723 16.81 -25.93 -8.18
N VAL A 724 15.93 -26.79 -7.69
CA VAL A 724 15.87 -28.21 -8.07
C VAL A 724 14.53 -28.47 -8.76
N PRO A 725 14.50 -28.54 -10.10
CA PRO A 725 13.29 -28.88 -10.82
C PRO A 725 12.75 -30.26 -10.44
N SER A 726 11.43 -30.39 -10.40
CA SER A 726 10.75 -31.66 -10.19
C SER A 726 10.62 -32.44 -11.49
N LEU A 727 10.31 -33.75 -11.41
CA LEU A 727 9.92 -34.55 -12.59
C LEU A 727 8.69 -33.97 -13.32
N GLY A 728 7.83 -33.23 -12.62
CA GLY A 728 6.71 -32.53 -13.24
C GLY A 728 7.16 -31.43 -14.20
N ALA A 729 8.28 -30.75 -13.91
CA ALA A 729 8.86 -29.77 -14.81
C ALA A 729 9.32 -30.42 -16.13
N GLU A 730 9.87 -31.63 -16.09
CA GLU A 730 10.30 -32.35 -17.30
C GLU A 730 9.11 -32.66 -18.22
N ALA A 731 7.93 -32.94 -17.66
CA ALA A 731 6.72 -33.21 -18.45
C ALA A 731 6.22 -31.97 -19.19
N ILE A 732 6.42 -30.77 -18.62
CA ILE A 732 5.94 -29.50 -19.17
C ILE A 732 6.98 -28.85 -20.08
N PHE A 733 8.20 -28.70 -19.60
CA PHE A 733 9.26 -27.95 -20.29
C PHE A 733 10.23 -28.85 -21.06
N GLY A 734 10.15 -30.17 -20.88
CA GLY A 734 11.05 -31.15 -21.49
C GLY A 734 12.30 -31.43 -20.67
N SER A 735 13.21 -32.23 -21.23
CA SER A 735 14.41 -32.75 -20.52
C SER A 735 15.48 -31.71 -20.21
N HIS A 736 15.34 -30.49 -20.71
CA HIS A 736 16.31 -29.42 -20.57
C HIS A 736 15.60 -28.17 -20.07
N ILE A 737 15.46 -28.09 -18.75
CA ILE A 737 14.82 -26.98 -18.05
C ILE A 737 15.87 -25.89 -17.82
N GLY A 738 15.47 -24.63 -17.95
CA GLY A 738 16.30 -23.47 -17.62
C GLY A 738 15.49 -22.39 -16.91
N LEU A 739 16.21 -21.37 -16.43
CA LEU A 739 15.63 -20.14 -15.90
C LEU A 739 16.09 -18.97 -16.76
N TYR A 740 15.15 -18.19 -17.29
CA TYR A 740 15.43 -17.02 -18.14
C TYR A 740 15.22 -15.72 -17.36
N ASP A 741 16.21 -14.82 -17.42
CA ASP A 741 16.11 -13.47 -16.87
C ASP A 741 15.81 -12.46 -18.00
N PRO A 742 14.66 -11.76 -17.98
CA PRO A 742 14.29 -10.84 -19.05
C PRO A 742 15.10 -9.55 -19.09
N PHE A 743 15.81 -9.18 -18.03
CA PHE A 743 16.59 -7.93 -17.97
C PHE A 743 17.94 -8.04 -18.68
N ASP A 744 18.77 -9.00 -18.28
CA ASP A 744 20.07 -9.24 -18.94
C ASP A 744 19.97 -10.22 -20.13
N GLY A 745 18.84 -10.92 -20.25
CA GLY A 745 18.57 -11.88 -21.31
C GLY A 745 19.27 -13.22 -21.14
N GLN A 746 19.85 -13.49 -19.96
CA GLN A 746 20.63 -14.70 -19.68
C GLN A 746 19.72 -15.92 -19.43
N ILE A 747 20.16 -17.09 -19.90
CA ILE A 747 19.56 -18.39 -19.54
C ILE A 747 20.49 -19.17 -18.61
N TYR A 748 19.99 -19.44 -17.40
CA TYR A 748 20.63 -20.30 -16.42
C TYR A 748 20.22 -21.75 -16.66
N ARG A 749 21.22 -22.64 -16.78
CA ARG A 749 21.04 -24.05 -17.08
C ARG A 749 21.45 -24.91 -15.89
N PRO A 750 20.89 -26.12 -15.75
CA PRO A 750 21.24 -27.01 -14.67
C PRO A 750 22.68 -27.50 -14.82
N GLU A 751 23.39 -27.49 -13.71
CA GLU A 751 24.59 -28.27 -13.47
C GLU A 751 24.17 -29.48 -12.64
N ASP A 752 24.32 -30.68 -13.20
CA ASP A 752 23.71 -31.93 -12.71
C ASP A 752 22.18 -31.84 -12.63
N THR A 753 21.62 -31.62 -11.44
CA THR A 753 20.18 -31.50 -11.18
C THR A 753 19.80 -30.13 -10.59
N GLN A 754 20.77 -29.21 -10.50
CA GLN A 754 20.62 -27.93 -9.81
C GLN A 754 20.86 -26.77 -10.76
N ILE A 755 19.95 -25.80 -10.78
CA ILE A 755 20.20 -24.50 -11.41
C ILE A 755 20.64 -23.55 -10.31
N ARG A 756 21.83 -22.95 -10.47
CA ARG A 756 22.44 -22.04 -9.49
C ARG A 756 22.42 -20.61 -10.01
N ILE A 757 21.93 -19.68 -9.18
CA ILE A 757 21.75 -18.28 -9.54
C ILE A 757 22.46 -17.40 -8.52
N ASP A 758 23.47 -16.65 -8.96
CA ASP A 758 24.13 -15.66 -8.11
C ASP A 758 23.38 -14.33 -8.16
N ILE A 759 23.13 -13.77 -6.96
CA ILE A 759 22.45 -12.49 -6.79
C ILE A 759 23.35 -11.57 -5.97
N ASN A 760 23.73 -10.45 -6.57
CA ASN A 760 24.57 -9.44 -5.93
C ASN A 760 23.91 -8.83 -4.69
N PRO A 761 24.68 -8.17 -3.81
CA PRO A 761 24.15 -7.59 -2.58
C PRO A 761 23.08 -6.54 -2.86
N GLY A 762 21.94 -6.67 -2.17
CA GLY A 762 20.77 -5.81 -2.32
C GLY A 762 20.09 -5.89 -3.69
N ASP A 763 20.55 -6.77 -4.58
CA ASP A 763 20.10 -6.82 -5.96
C ASP A 763 18.99 -7.86 -6.16
N GLY A 764 18.37 -7.87 -7.35
CA GLY A 764 17.30 -8.78 -7.69
C GLY A 764 17.31 -9.30 -9.12
N LYS A 765 16.63 -10.44 -9.31
CA LYS A 765 16.48 -11.16 -10.58
C LYS A 765 15.06 -11.69 -10.72
N LEU A 766 14.46 -11.50 -11.88
CA LEU A 766 13.22 -12.16 -12.26
C LEU A 766 13.57 -13.37 -13.12
N LEU A 767 13.12 -14.56 -12.72
CA LEU A 767 13.49 -15.81 -13.39
C LEU A 767 12.25 -16.55 -13.86
N GLU A 768 12.19 -16.83 -15.15
CA GLU A 768 11.11 -17.61 -15.75
C GLU A 768 11.54 -19.04 -16.00
N MET A 769 10.74 -20.01 -15.55
CA MET A 769 10.97 -21.39 -15.92
C MET A 769 10.65 -21.60 -17.41
N CYS A 770 11.60 -22.16 -18.14
CA CYS A 770 11.47 -22.40 -19.57
C CYS A 770 12.15 -23.71 -19.99
N GLY A 771 11.75 -24.22 -21.15
CA GLY A 771 12.55 -25.20 -21.88
C GLY A 771 13.73 -24.52 -22.58
N THR A 772 14.89 -25.15 -22.62
CA THR A 772 16.07 -24.65 -23.35
C THR A 772 16.86 -25.81 -23.95
N LEU A 773 17.99 -25.51 -24.60
CA LEU A 773 18.91 -26.53 -25.12
C LEU A 773 20.33 -26.31 -24.59
N PRO A 774 21.08 -27.41 -24.34
CA PRO A 774 22.51 -27.33 -24.11
C PRO A 774 23.25 -26.92 -25.40
N PRO A 775 24.51 -26.44 -25.31
CA PRO A 775 25.32 -26.11 -26.48
C PRO A 775 25.52 -27.28 -27.45
N ASP A 776 25.50 -28.52 -26.95
CA ASP A 776 25.57 -29.74 -27.74
C ASP A 776 24.39 -30.65 -27.39
N VAL A 777 23.48 -30.85 -28.33
CA VAL A 777 22.29 -31.70 -28.16
C VAL A 777 22.61 -33.10 -28.71
N SER A 778 22.76 -34.07 -27.81
CA SER A 778 23.15 -35.45 -28.14
C SER A 778 22.04 -36.48 -27.98
N VAL A 779 20.84 -36.07 -27.57
CA VAL A 779 19.68 -36.94 -27.36
C VAL A 779 18.44 -36.29 -27.94
N ASN A 780 17.50 -37.11 -28.41
CA ASN A 780 16.20 -36.62 -28.87
C ASN A 780 15.47 -35.94 -27.72
N CYS A 781 14.86 -34.80 -27.96
CA CYS A 781 14.11 -34.09 -26.93
C CYS A 781 12.86 -33.41 -27.51
N VAL A 782 11.85 -33.30 -26.66
CA VAL A 782 10.61 -32.56 -26.92
C VAL A 782 10.51 -31.49 -25.86
N LEU A 783 10.30 -30.24 -26.27
CA LEU A 783 10.12 -29.08 -25.41
C LEU A 783 8.67 -28.60 -25.57
N SER A 784 7.86 -28.86 -24.55
CA SER A 784 6.40 -28.77 -24.63
C SER A 784 5.81 -27.51 -24.01
N GLY A 785 6.64 -26.63 -23.44
CA GLY A 785 6.25 -25.37 -22.78
C GLY A 785 6.84 -24.15 -23.48
N LYS A 786 6.83 -23.00 -22.81
CA LYS A 786 7.60 -21.82 -23.25
C LYS A 786 9.08 -22.21 -23.34
N ALA A 787 9.69 -21.96 -24.50
CA ALA A 787 11.10 -22.29 -24.71
C ALA A 787 11.93 -21.08 -25.14
N VAL A 788 13.15 -20.98 -24.62
CA VAL A 788 14.09 -19.90 -24.94
C VAL A 788 15.44 -20.50 -25.36
N LEU A 789 15.93 -20.06 -26.51
CA LEU A 789 17.21 -20.49 -27.08
C LEU A 789 18.17 -19.31 -27.18
N GLU A 790 19.39 -19.50 -26.70
CA GLU A 790 20.47 -18.51 -26.80
C GLU A 790 21.80 -19.17 -27.18
N GLY A 791 22.73 -18.35 -27.66
CA GLY A 791 24.11 -18.75 -27.88
C GLY A 791 24.29 -19.71 -29.06
N LYS A 792 25.35 -20.51 -28.99
CA LYS A 792 25.69 -21.50 -30.01
C LYS A 792 25.13 -22.87 -29.61
N ILE A 793 24.24 -23.42 -30.43
CA ILE A 793 23.61 -24.72 -30.22
C ILE A 793 23.97 -25.63 -31.39
N THR A 794 24.43 -26.84 -31.11
CA THR A 794 24.76 -27.86 -32.11
C THR A 794 23.91 -29.10 -31.86
N ILE A 795 22.99 -29.39 -32.78
CA ILE A 795 22.20 -30.61 -32.78
C ILE A 795 23.01 -31.68 -33.50
N LYS A 796 23.43 -32.71 -32.78
CA LYS A 796 24.30 -33.76 -33.31
C LYS A 796 23.59 -34.58 -34.38
N PRO A 797 24.34 -35.25 -35.29
CA PRO A 797 23.76 -36.07 -36.35
C PRO A 797 22.74 -37.09 -35.84
N GLY A 798 21.62 -37.23 -36.54
CA GLY A 798 20.54 -38.18 -36.21
C GLY A 798 19.64 -37.79 -35.03
N ILE A 799 19.83 -36.62 -34.42
CA ILE A 799 19.06 -36.17 -33.25
C ILE A 799 17.83 -35.38 -33.67
N ASN A 800 16.68 -35.70 -33.07
CA ASN A 800 15.41 -35.04 -33.31
C ASN A 800 15.02 -34.16 -32.12
N VAL A 801 14.88 -32.86 -32.38
CA VAL A 801 14.42 -31.85 -31.42
C VAL A 801 13.10 -31.29 -31.89
N THR A 802 12.07 -31.34 -31.04
CA THR A 802 10.73 -30.82 -31.35
C THR A 802 10.26 -29.83 -30.28
N PHE A 803 9.75 -28.68 -30.70
CA PHE A 803 9.10 -27.70 -29.86
C PHE A 803 7.61 -27.69 -30.20
N THR A 804 6.74 -27.86 -29.21
CA THR A 804 5.29 -27.93 -29.47
C THR A 804 4.55 -26.65 -29.11
N ASN A 805 5.23 -25.66 -28.51
CA ASN A 805 4.64 -24.41 -28.01
C ASN A 805 5.54 -23.21 -28.34
N ALA A 806 5.18 -22.04 -27.79
CA ALA A 806 5.85 -20.77 -28.06
C ALA A 806 7.36 -20.84 -27.84
N THR A 807 8.14 -20.50 -28.87
CA THR A 807 9.61 -20.53 -28.84
C THR A 807 10.17 -19.14 -29.13
N ARG A 808 11.14 -18.70 -28.31
CA ARG A 808 11.89 -17.46 -28.53
C ARG A 808 13.36 -17.79 -28.80
N ILE A 809 13.86 -17.40 -29.97
CA ILE A 809 15.28 -17.53 -30.32
C ILE A 809 15.93 -16.16 -30.17
N LYS A 810 16.85 -16.04 -29.21
CA LYS A 810 17.47 -14.78 -28.79
C LYS A 810 18.42 -14.23 -29.85
N LYS A 811 18.61 -12.91 -29.81
CA LYS A 811 19.47 -12.18 -30.75
C LYS A 811 20.84 -12.83 -30.89
N ASN A 812 21.33 -12.91 -32.12
CA ASN A 812 22.64 -13.49 -32.47
C ASN A 812 22.84 -14.98 -32.12
N ALA A 813 21.80 -15.73 -31.75
CA ALA A 813 21.92 -17.17 -31.57
C ALA A 813 22.36 -17.87 -32.87
N SER A 814 23.16 -18.93 -32.74
CA SER A 814 23.67 -19.72 -33.87
C SER A 814 23.33 -21.20 -33.66
N ILE A 815 22.41 -21.73 -34.46
CA ILE A 815 21.92 -23.11 -34.34
C ILE A 815 22.46 -23.94 -35.51
N TYR A 816 23.16 -25.03 -35.23
CA TYR A 816 23.70 -25.96 -36.21
C TYR A 816 22.90 -27.27 -36.15
N ILE A 817 22.31 -27.67 -37.26
CA ILE A 817 21.54 -28.91 -37.41
C ILE A 817 22.41 -29.90 -38.19
N GLY A 818 22.90 -30.94 -37.51
CA GLY A 818 23.77 -31.96 -38.11
C GLY A 818 23.05 -32.86 -39.12
N ASP A 819 23.82 -33.71 -39.81
CA ASP A 819 23.29 -34.64 -40.81
C ASP A 819 22.28 -35.63 -40.19
N GLY A 820 21.14 -35.80 -40.85
CA GLY A 820 20.03 -36.62 -40.38
C GLY A 820 19.37 -36.14 -39.08
N ALA A 821 19.77 -34.97 -38.54
CA ALA A 821 19.13 -34.36 -37.39
C ALA A 821 17.93 -33.52 -37.81
N SER A 822 16.96 -33.33 -36.91
CA SER A 822 15.80 -32.46 -37.14
C SER A 822 15.59 -31.44 -36.04
N LEU A 823 15.26 -30.20 -36.42
CA LEU A 823 14.72 -29.17 -35.55
C LEU A 823 13.32 -28.80 -36.03
N SER A 824 12.31 -29.16 -35.24
CA SER A 824 10.91 -28.79 -35.49
C SER A 824 10.50 -27.71 -34.50
N LEU A 825 10.31 -26.48 -34.96
CA LEU A 825 9.81 -25.37 -34.16
C LEU A 825 8.29 -25.27 -34.35
N GLY A 826 7.53 -25.20 -33.26
CA GLY A 826 6.06 -25.22 -33.26
C GLY A 826 5.40 -23.95 -33.81
N ASP A 827 4.08 -23.83 -33.62
CA ASP A 827 3.20 -22.90 -34.34
C ASP A 827 3.44 -21.39 -34.09
N LYS A 828 4.21 -21.02 -33.05
CA LYS A 828 4.54 -19.61 -32.76
C LYS A 828 6.01 -19.46 -32.36
N VAL A 829 6.83 -18.98 -33.29
CA VAL A 829 8.26 -18.74 -33.07
C VAL A 829 8.59 -17.27 -33.25
N VAL A 830 9.19 -16.66 -32.23
CA VAL A 830 9.79 -15.34 -32.31
C VAL A 830 11.29 -15.50 -32.50
N VAL A 831 11.78 -15.14 -33.69
CA VAL A 831 13.22 -15.13 -33.98
C VAL A 831 13.71 -13.68 -33.89
N GLU A 832 14.56 -13.38 -32.90
CA GLU A 832 15.14 -12.05 -32.74
C GLU A 832 16.20 -11.76 -33.83
N GLU A 833 16.74 -10.54 -33.80
CA GLU A 833 17.69 -10.05 -34.80
C GLU A 833 19.01 -10.84 -34.83
N GLY A 834 19.54 -11.03 -36.03
CA GLY A 834 20.87 -11.61 -36.25
C GLY A 834 21.00 -13.12 -35.97
N VAL A 835 19.90 -13.84 -35.80
CA VAL A 835 19.90 -15.29 -35.60
C VAL A 835 20.38 -16.01 -36.85
N ARG A 836 21.23 -17.04 -36.68
CA ARG A 836 21.76 -17.86 -37.77
C ARG A 836 21.42 -19.32 -37.56
N ILE A 837 20.75 -19.94 -38.54
CA ILE A 837 20.51 -21.39 -38.52
C ILE A 837 21.27 -22.04 -39.67
N PHE A 838 22.18 -22.96 -39.34
CA PHE A 838 22.97 -23.74 -40.28
C PHE A 838 22.39 -25.15 -40.36
N VAL A 839 22.03 -25.59 -41.56
CA VAL A 839 21.46 -26.93 -41.80
C VAL A 839 22.42 -27.74 -42.66
N ALA A 840 22.88 -28.87 -42.13
CA ALA A 840 23.68 -29.84 -42.87
C ALA A 840 22.90 -30.43 -44.06
N PRO A 841 23.56 -31.02 -45.08
CA PRO A 841 22.91 -31.49 -46.31
C PRO A 841 21.69 -32.39 -46.10
N THR A 842 21.70 -33.22 -45.05
CA THR A 842 20.60 -34.13 -44.71
C THR A 842 19.83 -33.73 -43.44
N GLY A 843 20.11 -32.55 -42.88
CA GLY A 843 19.41 -32.01 -41.74
C GLY A 843 18.03 -31.45 -42.11
N ILE A 844 17.10 -31.44 -41.17
CA ILE A 844 15.72 -30.97 -41.37
C ILE A 844 15.42 -29.81 -40.43
N LEU A 845 15.00 -28.67 -40.98
CA LEU A 845 14.38 -27.58 -40.22
C LEU A 845 12.91 -27.50 -40.63
N SER A 846 12.01 -27.66 -39.67
CA SER A 846 10.56 -27.45 -39.86
C SER A 846 10.15 -26.29 -38.96
N ALA A 847 9.76 -25.15 -39.53
CA ALA A 847 9.41 -23.99 -38.74
C ALA A 847 8.48 -23.04 -39.50
N GLU A 848 7.50 -22.47 -38.80
CA GLU A 848 6.72 -21.30 -39.24
C GLU A 848 7.10 -20.14 -38.30
N CYS A 849 7.76 -19.09 -38.82
CA CYS A 849 8.40 -18.07 -37.97
C CYS A 849 8.23 -16.65 -38.49
N ASP A 850 8.14 -15.72 -37.54
CA ASP A 850 8.43 -14.30 -37.76
C ASP A 850 9.92 -14.05 -37.56
N TRP A 851 10.59 -13.54 -38.59
CA TRP A 851 12.04 -13.35 -38.62
C TRP A 851 12.44 -11.91 -38.32
N GLY A 852 13.25 -11.72 -37.28
CA GLY A 852 13.92 -10.47 -36.98
C GLY A 852 14.91 -10.04 -38.08
N GLN A 853 15.21 -8.75 -38.12
CA GLN A 853 16.10 -8.17 -39.13
C GLN A 853 17.50 -8.81 -39.06
N GLY A 854 18.09 -9.11 -40.23
CA GLY A 854 19.45 -9.65 -40.34
C GLY A 854 19.60 -11.14 -39.99
N SER A 855 18.51 -11.85 -39.69
CA SER A 855 18.52 -13.29 -39.44
C SER A 855 18.57 -14.09 -40.75
N VAL A 856 19.27 -15.23 -40.75
CA VAL A 856 19.58 -16.01 -41.96
C VAL A 856 19.54 -17.52 -41.71
N ILE A 857 19.12 -18.26 -42.73
CA ILE A 857 19.25 -19.72 -42.82
C ILE A 857 20.33 -20.04 -43.86
N HIS A 858 21.31 -20.86 -43.49
CA HIS A 858 22.37 -21.35 -44.38
C HIS A 858 22.28 -22.88 -44.50
N VAL A 859 22.08 -23.39 -45.71
CA VAL A 859 22.25 -24.81 -46.00
C VAL A 859 23.70 -25.03 -46.42
N THR A 860 24.46 -25.83 -45.68
CA THR A 860 25.85 -26.13 -46.06
C THR A 860 25.83 -27.13 -47.21
N GLU A 861 26.26 -26.73 -48.41
CA GLU A 861 26.39 -27.64 -49.55
C GLU A 861 27.41 -28.75 -49.23
N GLY A 862 26.98 -30.01 -49.40
CA GLY A 862 27.89 -31.13 -49.38
C GLY A 862 28.83 -31.01 -50.57
N MET A 863 30.13 -30.90 -50.34
CA MET A 863 31.09 -31.14 -51.42
C MET A 863 30.91 -32.59 -51.88
N GLU A 864 30.31 -32.78 -53.05
CA GLU A 864 30.48 -34.01 -53.81
C GLU A 864 31.97 -34.17 -54.10
N SER A 865 32.63 -35.07 -53.36
CA SER A 865 33.95 -35.56 -53.72
C SER A 865 33.82 -36.43 -54.97
N ASN A 866 34.34 -35.95 -56.10
CA ASN A 866 34.72 -36.80 -57.23
C ASN A 866 36.00 -37.56 -56.91
#